data_AF-A0A936DU07-F1
#
_entry.id   AF-A0A936DU07-F1
#
_cell.length_a   1.000
_cell.length_b   1.000
_cell.length_c   1.000
_cell.angle_alpha   90.00
_cell.angle_beta   90.00
_cell.angle_gamma   90.00
#
_symmetry.space_group_name_H-M   'P 1'
#
loop_
_entity.id
_entity.type
_entity.pdbx_description
1 polymer ?
#
loop_
_entity_poly.entity_id
_entity_poly.type
_entity_poly.pdbx_seq_one_letter_code
_entity_poly.pdbx_strand_id
1 'polypeptide(L)'
;MESGEFRKALEFLNPSVLIFQALGNKSREAAALNFIGGAYDVLGDLYKALDYYDQALKSVRSGGERGTEASILNNIGKIHSDLADWQKSLEFYSEALPIFRDIGDKRREAISIHNIGIAHIGLGEMEKALEYFRQELPLRKSIKDKSGEADALSGVGSAYAGIDDLKNALESYNQALTLQREVGDGNGEGDTLSYIGAVYLQSGAQQKALDSLQMALLLTRKAGNRRREGIISGDLGRAYSALGQTDKAIEHLNQSIAIFRSIGDRNGEARALLGMARAERDTGKQAAALKSVEDALSLIEEVRARVTSKQLRASYLATRQDAYQFHIDLLMRMHSRDRSAGFDAAGLQASERARARSMLEMLTESRLDIREGVDAALLKREQEVKQQINVKASRLYQSSPEQAENLKKDISLLESQYQLIEAAIRKDNPHYSAITNPEPLSLKEIQQQILDDRTLLLEYALGDESSYLWAVTSTSIASYELPGRNQINKAARQVTELLNARSVINRDETAKQRNERITKADTELPEAVKQLSRMVIEPAAAQLGTRRLVIVADGALQYVPFAMLTRSADKSEATPLVAEHEIISLPSASTLAVMRKELAGRKPAPKWLAVIADPVFTRGDERFKLKTLSINDKAPAPAEASAGSRSVVHMAESGATVTFGKFTIRRLPYTRQEAARILAISPARANLRALDFNASRATVMSNALKEYRYLHFATHGLLDSENPGLSAMVLSLLDEQGNPQDGFLRADEIYNLKLPAELVVLSACQTGLGKEIKGEGLVGLTRGFMYAGAARVVVSLWSVNDKATADLMARFYQKMLKDGQPPAAALRSAQIEMWKQKQWQSPYYWAAFVLQGEWR
;
A
#
# COMPACT_ATOMS: atom_id res chain seq x y z
N MET A 1 -17.65 11.05 32.60
CA MET A 1 -16.62 10.36 33.42
C MET A 1 -15.27 10.94 33.03
N GLU A 2 -14.50 11.39 34.02
CA GLU A 2 -13.20 12.05 33.82
C GLU A 2 -12.10 11.01 33.60
N SER A 3 -11.00 11.37 32.92
CA SER A 3 -9.84 10.47 32.68
C SER A 3 -9.23 9.90 33.97
N GLY A 4 -9.35 10.61 35.09
CA GLY A 4 -8.95 10.14 36.41
C GLY A 4 -9.80 8.97 36.94
N GLU A 5 -11.07 8.87 36.55
CA GLU A 5 -11.96 7.78 36.96
C GLU A 5 -11.66 6.49 36.20
N PHE A 6 -11.27 6.58 34.92
CA PHE A 6 -10.85 5.41 34.14
C PHE A 6 -9.53 4.81 34.64
N ARG A 7 -8.57 5.64 35.07
CA ARG A 7 -7.34 5.13 35.71
C ARG A 7 -7.65 4.40 37.02
N LYS A 8 -8.56 4.93 37.85
CA LYS A 8 -9.04 4.24 39.05
C LYS A 8 -9.79 2.96 38.70
N ALA A 9 -10.62 2.96 37.66
CA ALA A 9 -11.33 1.76 37.21
C ALA A 9 -10.35 0.62 36.85
N LEU A 10 -9.21 0.94 36.22
CA LEU A 10 -8.17 -0.05 35.92
C LEU A 10 -7.59 -0.71 37.19
N GLU A 11 -7.49 0.01 38.31
CA GLU A 11 -7.01 -0.55 39.59
C GLU A 11 -7.93 -1.65 40.12
N PHE A 12 -9.23 -1.57 39.86
CA PHE A 12 -10.21 -2.59 40.25
C PHE A 12 -10.41 -3.67 39.20
N LEU A 13 -10.36 -3.31 37.91
CA LEU A 13 -10.58 -4.25 36.82
C LEU A 13 -9.43 -5.24 36.65
N ASN A 14 -8.17 -4.81 36.81
CA ASN A 14 -7.00 -5.69 36.64
C ASN A 14 -7.02 -6.90 37.61
N PRO A 15 -7.24 -6.74 38.94
CA PRO A 15 -7.39 -7.88 39.84
C PRO A 15 -8.58 -8.78 39.52
N SER A 16 -9.68 -8.21 39.01
CA SER A 16 -10.90 -8.98 38.70
C SER A 16 -10.67 -10.01 37.59
N VAL A 17 -9.82 -9.70 36.60
CA VAL A 17 -9.43 -10.64 35.53
C VAL A 17 -8.78 -11.89 36.12
N LEU A 18 -7.83 -11.72 37.05
CA LEU A 18 -7.14 -12.84 37.71
C LEU A 18 -8.12 -13.72 38.51
N ILE A 19 -9.09 -13.09 39.18
CA ILE A 19 -10.13 -13.82 39.92
C ILE A 19 -11.00 -14.64 38.96
N PHE A 20 -11.48 -14.05 37.86
CA PHE A 20 -12.31 -14.77 36.90
C PHE A 20 -11.54 -15.89 36.18
N GLN A 21 -10.24 -15.70 35.92
CA GLN A 21 -9.35 -16.74 35.42
C GLN A 21 -9.23 -17.91 36.40
N ALA A 22 -9.00 -17.64 37.69
CA ALA A 22 -8.92 -18.66 38.72
C ALA A 22 -10.26 -19.43 38.88
N LEU A 23 -11.39 -18.76 38.66
CA LEU A 23 -12.71 -19.36 38.70
C LEU A 23 -13.13 -20.07 37.40
N GLY A 24 -12.30 -20.02 36.35
CA GLY A 24 -12.63 -20.58 35.04
C GLY A 24 -13.82 -19.90 34.33
N ASN A 25 -14.23 -18.70 34.76
CA ASN A 25 -15.40 -18.01 34.21
C ASN A 25 -15.03 -17.16 32.99
N LYS A 26 -14.99 -17.80 31.82
CA LYS A 26 -14.57 -17.18 30.55
C LYS A 26 -15.44 -16.01 30.08
N SER A 27 -16.73 -16.01 30.40
CA SER A 27 -17.63 -14.90 30.07
C SER A 27 -17.29 -13.64 30.88
N ARG A 28 -17.11 -13.78 32.21
CA ARG A 28 -16.73 -12.65 33.07
C ARG A 28 -15.30 -12.18 32.85
N GLU A 29 -14.38 -13.10 32.58
CA GLU A 29 -13.01 -12.78 32.14
C GLU A 29 -13.04 -11.90 30.88
N ALA A 30 -13.77 -12.33 29.85
CA ALA A 30 -13.88 -11.57 28.60
C ALA A 30 -14.51 -10.19 28.82
N ALA A 31 -15.56 -10.09 29.63
CA ALA A 31 -16.19 -8.81 29.94
C ALA A 31 -15.24 -7.85 30.67
N ALA A 32 -14.50 -8.35 31.67
CA ALA A 32 -13.52 -7.53 32.41
C ALA A 32 -12.39 -7.04 31.49
N LEU A 33 -11.84 -7.91 30.65
CA LEU A 33 -10.82 -7.55 29.65
C LEU A 33 -11.36 -6.51 28.65
N ASN A 34 -12.60 -6.66 28.19
CA ASN A 34 -13.26 -5.69 27.30
C ASN A 34 -13.42 -4.31 27.96
N PHE A 35 -13.75 -4.25 29.26
CA PHE A 35 -13.81 -2.97 29.98
C PHE A 35 -12.44 -2.33 30.17
N ILE A 36 -11.39 -3.12 30.42
CA ILE A 36 -10.01 -2.62 30.47
C ILE A 36 -9.61 -2.04 29.12
N GLY A 37 -9.93 -2.75 28.02
CA GLY A 37 -9.73 -2.26 26.67
C GLY A 37 -10.41 -0.90 26.44
N GLY A 38 -11.67 -0.78 26.83
CA GLY A 38 -12.42 0.48 26.74
C GLY A 38 -11.85 1.61 27.60
N ALA A 39 -11.31 1.32 28.77
CA ALA A 39 -10.64 2.32 29.59
C ALA A 39 -9.37 2.85 28.91
N TYR A 40 -8.57 1.97 28.29
CA TYR A 40 -7.39 2.40 27.52
C TYR A 40 -7.74 3.17 26.25
N ASP A 41 -8.83 2.80 25.56
CA ASP A 41 -9.37 3.54 24.42
C ASP A 41 -9.69 5.00 24.81
N VAL A 42 -10.45 5.18 25.90
CA VAL A 42 -10.80 6.52 26.41
C VAL A 42 -9.58 7.31 26.86
N LEU A 43 -8.55 6.65 27.40
CA LEU A 43 -7.28 7.26 27.77
C LEU A 43 -6.38 7.56 26.56
N GLY A 44 -6.76 7.15 25.36
CA GLY A 44 -6.02 7.37 24.11
C GLY A 44 -4.89 6.38 23.85
N ASP A 45 -4.75 5.33 24.67
CA ASP A 45 -3.78 4.25 24.49
C ASP A 45 -4.40 3.14 23.63
N LEU A 46 -4.63 3.45 22.35
CA LEU A 46 -5.33 2.57 21.39
C LEU A 46 -4.69 1.18 21.27
N TYR A 47 -3.37 1.08 21.43
CA TYR A 47 -2.66 -0.19 21.30
C TYR A 47 -2.84 -1.09 22.52
N LYS A 48 -2.84 -0.53 23.73
CA LYS A 48 -3.24 -1.31 24.91
C LYS A 48 -4.71 -1.69 24.84
N ALA A 49 -5.57 -0.79 24.35
CA ALA A 49 -6.97 -1.11 24.13
C ALA A 49 -7.11 -2.37 23.26
N LEU A 50 -6.40 -2.39 22.13
CA LEU A 50 -6.37 -3.54 21.20
C LEU A 50 -5.88 -4.82 21.87
N ASP A 51 -4.77 -4.77 22.63
CA ASP A 51 -4.22 -5.95 23.32
C ASP A 51 -5.23 -6.58 24.29
N TYR A 52 -5.92 -5.77 25.09
CA TYR A 52 -6.96 -6.25 26.00
C TYR A 52 -8.21 -6.73 25.27
N TYR A 53 -8.60 -6.09 24.16
CA TYR A 53 -9.69 -6.58 23.34
C TYR A 53 -9.37 -7.92 22.67
N ASP A 54 -8.13 -8.14 22.21
CA ASP A 54 -7.69 -9.43 21.65
C ASP A 54 -7.71 -10.53 22.70
N GLN A 55 -7.28 -10.23 23.93
CA GLN A 55 -7.40 -11.16 25.06
C GLN A 55 -8.87 -11.46 25.37
N ALA A 56 -9.74 -10.44 25.38
CA ALA A 56 -11.18 -10.60 25.57
C ALA A 56 -11.80 -11.49 24.49
N LEU A 57 -11.42 -11.29 23.22
CA LEU A 57 -11.92 -12.06 22.08
C LEU A 57 -11.50 -13.53 22.16
N LYS A 58 -10.26 -13.80 22.58
CA LYS A 58 -9.79 -15.18 22.82
C LYS A 58 -10.57 -15.84 23.94
N SER A 59 -10.82 -15.11 25.04
CA SER A 59 -11.59 -15.64 26.18
C SER A 59 -13.03 -15.94 25.79
N VAL A 60 -13.72 -15.03 25.10
CA VAL A 60 -15.15 -15.21 24.73
C VAL A 60 -15.33 -16.33 23.71
N ARG A 61 -14.41 -16.53 22.76
CA ARG A 61 -14.48 -17.64 21.79
C ARG A 61 -14.24 -19.01 22.43
N SER A 62 -13.66 -19.07 23.64
CA SER A 62 -13.41 -20.32 24.36
C SER A 62 -14.58 -20.81 25.23
N GLY A 63 -15.70 -20.08 25.28
CA GLY A 63 -16.89 -20.48 26.05
C GLY A 63 -17.78 -19.34 26.56
N GLY A 64 -17.76 -18.17 25.90
CA GLY A 64 -18.52 -16.98 26.25
C GLY A 64 -19.74 -16.74 25.36
N GLU A 65 -20.49 -15.68 25.67
CA GLU A 65 -21.74 -15.34 24.98
C GLU A 65 -21.50 -14.66 23.61
N ARG A 66 -22.26 -15.06 22.59
CA ARG A 66 -22.15 -14.50 21.23
C ARG A 66 -22.35 -12.98 21.17
N GLY A 67 -23.23 -12.41 22.00
CA GLY A 67 -23.42 -10.96 22.07
C GLY A 67 -22.20 -10.21 22.61
N THR A 68 -21.46 -10.83 23.54
CA THR A 68 -20.19 -10.30 24.05
C THR A 68 -19.10 -10.39 23.01
N GLU A 69 -19.04 -11.49 22.26
CA GLU A 69 -18.13 -11.65 21.11
C GLU A 69 -18.33 -10.54 20.08
N ALA A 70 -19.58 -10.33 19.63
CA ALA A 70 -19.91 -9.28 18.68
C ALA A 70 -19.53 -7.87 19.20
N SER A 71 -19.72 -7.62 20.50
CA SER A 71 -19.34 -6.33 21.11
C SER A 71 -17.83 -6.13 21.11
N ILE A 72 -17.06 -7.17 21.41
CA ILE A 72 -15.59 -7.13 21.38
C ILE A 72 -15.10 -6.94 19.94
N LEU A 73 -15.64 -7.69 18.97
CA LEU A 73 -15.32 -7.53 17.55
C LEU A 73 -15.58 -6.09 17.09
N ASN A 74 -16.74 -5.51 17.43
CA ASN A 74 -17.04 -4.13 17.10
C ASN A 74 -16.07 -3.13 17.76
N ASN A 75 -15.65 -3.37 19.00
CA ASN A 75 -14.65 -2.52 19.66
C ASN A 75 -13.26 -2.64 19.01
N ILE A 76 -12.85 -3.84 18.62
CA ILE A 76 -11.60 -4.05 17.86
C ILE A 76 -11.68 -3.30 16.53
N GLY A 77 -12.80 -3.43 15.82
CA GLY A 77 -13.06 -2.68 14.60
C GLY A 77 -12.92 -1.18 14.80
N LYS A 78 -13.46 -0.63 15.91
CA LYS A 78 -13.30 0.78 16.28
C LYS A 78 -11.85 1.17 16.46
N ILE A 79 -11.05 0.38 17.16
CA ILE A 79 -9.63 0.67 17.32
C ILE A 79 -8.88 0.65 15.98
N HIS A 80 -9.15 -0.33 15.11
CA HIS A 80 -8.57 -0.34 13.76
C HIS A 80 -9.00 0.89 12.94
N SER A 81 -10.25 1.32 13.06
CA SER A 81 -10.77 2.55 12.46
C SER A 81 -10.04 3.79 13.00
N ASP A 82 -9.83 3.90 14.31
CA ASP A 82 -9.07 5.00 14.93
C ASP A 82 -7.59 5.01 14.52
N LEU A 83 -7.05 3.84 14.14
CA LEU A 83 -5.72 3.65 13.55
C LEU A 83 -5.69 3.79 12.02
N ALA A 84 -6.84 4.10 11.40
CA ALA A 84 -7.06 4.17 9.95
C ALA A 84 -6.72 2.90 9.18
N ASP A 85 -6.73 1.75 9.85
CA ASP A 85 -6.72 0.44 9.23
C ASP A 85 -8.16 0.10 8.81
N TRP A 86 -8.70 0.90 7.90
CA TRP A 86 -10.12 0.91 7.56
C TRP A 86 -10.60 -0.43 7.02
N GLN A 87 -9.77 -1.12 6.23
CA GLN A 87 -10.08 -2.47 5.75
C GLN A 87 -10.26 -3.44 6.91
N LYS A 88 -9.32 -3.46 7.86
CA LYS A 88 -9.40 -4.35 9.02
C LYS A 88 -10.57 -3.97 9.94
N SER A 89 -10.88 -2.69 10.06
CA SER A 89 -12.08 -2.25 10.76
C SER A 89 -13.35 -2.81 10.12
N LEU A 90 -13.47 -2.76 8.78
CA LEU A 90 -14.60 -3.33 8.04
C LEU A 90 -14.72 -4.84 8.26
N GLU A 91 -13.60 -5.57 8.30
CA GLU A 91 -13.61 -7.02 8.57
C GLU A 91 -14.24 -7.32 9.92
N PHE A 92 -13.78 -6.66 10.99
CA PHE A 92 -14.30 -6.85 12.34
C PHE A 92 -15.76 -6.40 12.49
N TYR A 93 -16.14 -5.27 11.91
CA TYR A 93 -17.54 -4.83 11.93
C TYR A 93 -18.45 -5.78 11.14
N SER A 94 -17.98 -6.30 10.00
CA SER A 94 -18.71 -7.27 9.17
C SER A 94 -18.83 -8.64 9.82
N GLU A 95 -17.94 -8.98 10.75
CA GLU A 95 -18.06 -10.17 11.59
C GLU A 95 -19.08 -9.96 12.74
N ALA A 96 -19.07 -8.78 13.36
CA ALA A 96 -19.99 -8.44 14.46
C ALA A 96 -21.45 -8.28 14.01
N LEU A 97 -21.67 -7.64 12.85
CA LEU A 97 -22.99 -7.29 12.33
C LEU A 97 -23.98 -8.47 12.23
N PRO A 98 -23.65 -9.62 11.60
CA PRO A 98 -24.58 -10.75 11.51
C PRO A 98 -24.90 -11.33 12.89
N ILE A 99 -23.97 -11.29 13.86
CA ILE A 99 -24.24 -11.79 15.21
C ILE A 99 -25.28 -10.89 15.90
N PHE A 100 -25.18 -9.57 15.77
CA PHE A 100 -26.19 -8.66 16.33
C PHE A 100 -27.56 -8.85 15.67
N ARG A 101 -27.60 -9.13 14.36
CA ARG A 101 -28.84 -9.50 13.65
C ARG A 101 -29.45 -10.78 14.19
N ASP A 102 -28.65 -11.84 14.33
CA ASP A 102 -29.09 -13.16 14.79
C ASP A 102 -29.71 -13.10 16.20
N ILE A 103 -29.11 -12.32 17.10
CA ILE A 103 -29.61 -12.17 18.48
C ILE A 103 -30.71 -11.11 18.60
N GLY A 104 -31.07 -10.42 17.52
CA GLY A 104 -32.11 -9.39 17.49
C GLY A 104 -31.72 -8.07 18.19
N ASP A 105 -30.44 -7.79 18.42
CA ASP A 105 -29.97 -6.54 19.03
C ASP A 105 -29.90 -5.41 17.99
N LYS A 106 -31.07 -4.87 17.65
CA LYS A 106 -31.23 -3.81 16.65
C LYS A 106 -30.41 -2.54 16.94
N ARG A 107 -30.13 -2.24 18.22
CA ARG A 107 -29.33 -1.07 18.59
C ARG A 107 -27.87 -1.30 18.21
N ARG A 108 -27.30 -2.46 18.56
CA ARG A 108 -25.90 -2.77 18.21
C ARG A 108 -25.72 -3.12 16.72
N GLU A 109 -26.75 -3.65 16.08
CA GLU A 109 -26.81 -3.77 14.62
C GLU A 109 -26.63 -2.38 13.98
N ALA A 110 -27.42 -1.39 14.41
CA ALA A 110 -27.32 -0.02 13.89
C ALA A 110 -25.94 0.60 14.14
N ILE A 111 -25.35 0.41 15.33
CA ILE A 111 -23.98 0.87 15.64
C ILE A 111 -22.95 0.22 14.71
N SER A 112 -23.09 -1.07 14.41
CA SER A 112 -22.16 -1.76 13.51
C SER A 112 -22.28 -1.24 12.07
N ILE A 113 -23.51 -0.97 11.61
CA ILE A 113 -23.76 -0.34 10.29
C ILE A 113 -23.15 1.07 10.24
N HIS A 114 -23.33 1.86 11.31
CA HIS A 114 -22.74 3.19 11.43
C HIS A 114 -21.21 3.14 11.25
N ASN A 115 -20.58 2.27 12.01
CA ASN A 115 -19.14 2.07 12.02
C ASN A 115 -18.59 1.61 10.66
N ILE A 116 -19.33 0.75 9.94
CA ILE A 116 -19.01 0.37 8.56
C ILE A 116 -19.08 1.60 7.63
N GLY A 117 -20.12 2.43 7.78
CA GLY A 117 -20.24 3.69 7.04
C GLY A 117 -19.05 4.62 7.26
N ILE A 118 -18.61 4.79 8.52
CA ILE A 118 -17.42 5.58 8.87
C ILE A 118 -16.14 4.99 8.25
N ALA A 119 -15.97 3.66 8.27
CA ALA A 119 -14.82 3.03 7.65
C ALA A 119 -14.79 3.24 6.12
N HIS A 120 -15.95 3.23 5.45
CA HIS A 120 -16.04 3.57 4.03
C HIS A 120 -15.70 5.04 3.75
N ILE A 121 -16.07 5.99 4.61
CA ILE A 121 -15.57 7.38 4.53
C ILE A 121 -14.05 7.38 4.60
N GLY A 122 -13.46 6.65 5.55
CA GLY A 122 -12.00 6.53 5.71
C GLY A 122 -11.29 5.96 4.48
N LEU A 123 -11.96 5.08 3.73
CA LEU A 123 -11.48 4.54 2.46
C LEU A 123 -11.67 5.49 1.26
N GLY A 124 -12.36 6.62 1.44
CA GLY A 124 -12.74 7.51 0.35
C GLY A 124 -13.93 7.03 -0.48
N GLU A 125 -14.64 6.01 -0.01
CA GLU A 125 -15.79 5.40 -0.70
C GLU A 125 -17.10 6.05 -0.21
N MET A 126 -17.26 7.35 -0.49
CA MET A 126 -18.34 8.16 0.06
C MET A 126 -19.73 7.67 -0.33
N GLU A 127 -19.90 7.15 -1.54
CA GLU A 127 -21.17 6.59 -2.02
C GLU A 127 -21.58 5.35 -1.23
N LYS A 128 -20.62 4.44 -0.94
CA LYS A 128 -20.89 3.26 -0.10
C LYS A 128 -21.23 3.68 1.32
N ALA A 129 -20.52 4.67 1.87
CA ALA A 129 -20.83 5.19 3.20
C ALA A 129 -22.28 5.72 3.27
N LEU A 130 -22.72 6.48 2.26
CA LEU A 130 -24.11 6.95 2.16
C LEU A 130 -25.12 5.80 2.11
N GLU A 131 -24.81 4.70 1.41
CA GLU A 131 -25.68 3.51 1.38
C GLU A 131 -25.86 2.92 2.78
N TYR A 132 -24.78 2.76 3.55
CA TYR A 132 -24.85 2.23 4.91
C TYR A 132 -25.60 3.16 5.88
N PHE A 133 -25.34 4.48 5.87
CA PHE A 133 -26.09 5.40 6.74
C PHE A 133 -27.58 5.46 6.37
N ARG A 134 -27.93 5.33 5.08
CA ARG A 134 -29.33 5.23 4.64
C ARG A 134 -30.01 3.93 5.07
N GLN A 135 -29.25 2.84 5.23
CA GLN A 135 -29.74 1.60 5.83
C GLN A 135 -29.90 1.72 7.36
N GLU A 136 -29.03 2.47 8.03
CA GLU A 136 -29.06 2.68 9.48
C GLU A 136 -30.29 3.49 9.93
N LEU A 137 -30.63 4.57 9.21
CA LEU A 137 -31.67 5.52 9.62
C LEU A 137 -33.04 4.87 9.89
N PRO A 138 -33.61 4.02 9.01
CA PRO A 138 -34.86 3.31 9.30
C PRO A 138 -34.78 2.41 10.54
N LEU A 139 -33.62 1.78 10.77
CA LEU A 139 -33.41 0.90 11.91
C LEU A 139 -33.46 1.70 13.22
N ARG A 140 -32.72 2.82 13.30
CA ARG A 140 -32.74 3.75 14.45
C ARG A 140 -34.14 4.29 14.72
N LYS A 141 -34.87 4.69 13.68
CA LYS A 141 -36.28 5.12 13.78
C LYS A 141 -37.19 4.03 14.34
N SER A 142 -37.02 2.78 13.89
CA SER A 142 -37.84 1.65 14.34
C SER A 142 -37.70 1.36 15.84
N ILE A 143 -36.52 1.62 16.42
CA ILE A 143 -36.25 1.47 17.85
C ILE A 143 -36.36 2.79 18.64
N LYS A 144 -36.82 3.87 17.99
CA LYS A 144 -36.97 5.22 18.56
C LYS A 144 -35.67 5.78 19.18
N ASP A 145 -34.53 5.43 18.59
CA ASP A 145 -33.21 5.90 19.02
C ASP A 145 -32.85 7.23 18.35
N LYS A 146 -33.36 8.33 18.92
CA LYS A 146 -33.11 9.68 18.41
C LYS A 146 -31.63 10.09 18.43
N SER A 147 -30.87 9.62 19.42
CA SER A 147 -29.43 9.88 19.49
C SER A 147 -28.72 9.22 18.31
N GLY A 148 -28.98 7.94 18.06
CA GLY A 148 -28.41 7.24 16.91
C GLY A 148 -28.93 7.74 15.56
N GLU A 149 -30.15 8.28 15.48
CA GLU A 149 -30.63 8.98 14.27
C GLU A 149 -29.80 10.24 13.98
N ALA A 150 -29.46 11.01 15.02
CA ALA A 150 -28.59 12.17 14.88
C ALA A 150 -27.16 11.79 14.46
N ASP A 151 -26.61 10.72 15.02
CA ASP A 151 -25.29 10.20 14.63
C ASP A 151 -25.28 9.76 13.16
N ALA A 152 -26.30 9.01 12.73
CA ALA A 152 -26.44 8.59 11.34
C ALA A 152 -26.55 9.78 10.37
N LEU A 153 -27.32 10.81 10.72
CA LEU A 153 -27.42 12.06 9.94
C LEU A 153 -26.09 12.83 9.89
N SER A 154 -25.32 12.80 10.98
CA SER A 154 -23.96 13.37 11.00
C SER A 154 -23.01 12.59 10.08
N GLY A 155 -23.15 11.26 10.05
CA GLY A 155 -22.45 10.40 9.09
C GLY A 155 -22.80 10.72 7.63
N VAL A 156 -24.10 10.90 7.32
CA VAL A 156 -24.57 11.36 6.00
C VAL A 156 -23.97 12.73 5.66
N GLY A 157 -23.98 13.66 6.61
CA GLY A 157 -23.36 14.98 6.44
C GLY A 157 -21.87 14.90 6.13
N SER A 158 -21.14 13.99 6.80
CA SER A 158 -19.72 13.75 6.58
C SER A 158 -19.44 13.18 5.19
N ALA A 159 -20.25 12.22 4.73
CA ALA A 159 -20.11 11.65 3.40
C ALA A 159 -20.41 12.68 2.28
N TYR A 160 -21.43 13.54 2.46
CA TYR A 160 -21.71 14.64 1.53
C TYR A 160 -20.58 15.67 1.50
N ALA A 161 -20.03 16.05 2.66
CA ALA A 161 -18.87 16.94 2.73
C ALA A 161 -17.65 16.35 2.02
N GLY A 162 -17.46 15.03 2.11
CA GLY A 162 -16.38 14.29 1.44
C GLY A 162 -16.44 14.30 -0.08
N ILE A 163 -17.64 14.44 -0.68
CA ILE A 163 -17.83 14.62 -2.13
C ILE A 163 -17.99 16.10 -2.53
N ASP A 164 -17.64 17.02 -1.63
CA ASP A 164 -17.76 18.48 -1.80
C ASP A 164 -19.19 18.99 -2.02
N ASP A 165 -20.20 18.20 -1.63
CA ASP A 165 -21.61 18.62 -1.61
C ASP A 165 -21.95 19.31 -0.29
N LEU A 166 -21.39 20.50 -0.13
CA LEU A 166 -21.47 21.29 1.12
C LEU A 166 -22.91 21.64 1.51
N LYS A 167 -23.80 21.75 0.52
CA LYS A 167 -25.22 22.06 0.75
C LYS A 167 -25.92 20.89 1.46
N ASN A 168 -25.82 19.69 0.89
CA ASN A 168 -26.46 18.51 1.49
C ASN A 168 -25.77 18.09 2.80
N ALA A 169 -24.48 18.38 2.94
CA ALA A 169 -23.76 18.23 4.21
C ALA A 169 -24.38 19.10 5.31
N LEU A 170 -24.52 20.41 5.06
CA LEU A 170 -25.14 21.34 6.02
C LEU A 170 -26.58 20.98 6.34
N GLU A 171 -27.37 20.55 5.36
CA GLU A 171 -28.75 20.12 5.60
C GLU A 171 -28.79 18.93 6.58
N SER A 172 -27.97 17.91 6.33
CA SER A 172 -27.91 16.70 7.17
C SER A 172 -27.42 17.02 8.59
N TYR A 173 -26.38 17.85 8.72
CA TYR A 173 -25.90 18.28 10.03
C TYR A 173 -26.92 19.13 10.80
N ASN A 174 -27.69 19.99 10.14
CA ASN A 174 -28.74 20.77 10.82
C ASN A 174 -29.89 19.88 11.32
N GLN A 175 -30.23 18.82 10.58
CA GLN A 175 -31.18 17.81 11.05
C GLN A 175 -30.63 17.06 12.27
N ALA A 176 -29.37 16.63 12.23
CA ALA A 176 -28.69 16.00 13.38
C ALA A 176 -28.66 16.93 14.61
N LEU A 177 -28.32 18.20 14.40
CA LEU A 177 -28.25 19.22 15.45
C LEU A 177 -29.60 19.41 16.15
N THR A 178 -30.69 19.39 15.38
CA THR A 178 -32.05 19.50 15.92
C THR A 178 -32.36 18.31 16.84
N LEU A 179 -32.03 17.09 16.41
CA LEU A 179 -32.26 15.89 17.22
C LEU A 179 -31.38 15.85 18.48
N GLN A 180 -30.11 16.27 18.40
CA GLN A 180 -29.22 16.36 19.55
C GLN A 180 -29.74 17.33 20.62
N ARG A 181 -30.30 18.47 20.19
CA ARG A 181 -30.97 19.41 21.07
C ARG A 181 -32.22 18.82 21.71
N GLU A 182 -33.02 18.08 20.94
CA GLU A 182 -34.22 17.41 21.46
C GLU A 182 -33.90 16.37 22.54
N VAL A 183 -32.79 15.64 22.41
CA VAL A 183 -32.37 14.64 23.41
C VAL A 183 -31.51 15.23 24.53
N GLY A 184 -31.12 16.50 24.44
CA GLY A 184 -30.27 17.18 25.43
C GLY A 184 -28.82 16.70 25.45
N ASP A 185 -28.31 16.15 24.35
CA ASP A 185 -26.92 15.70 24.23
C ASP A 185 -26.00 16.87 23.89
N GLY A 186 -25.48 17.55 24.93
CA GLY A 186 -24.55 18.68 24.74
C GLY A 186 -23.20 18.29 24.13
N ASN A 187 -22.78 17.02 24.25
CA ASN A 187 -21.55 16.54 23.60
C ASN A 187 -21.81 16.35 22.10
N GLY A 188 -22.89 15.65 21.74
CA GLY A 188 -23.34 15.50 20.36
C GLY A 188 -23.57 16.85 19.68
N GLU A 189 -24.29 17.77 20.34
CA GLU A 189 -24.55 19.12 19.83
C GLU A 189 -23.23 19.87 19.52
N GLY A 190 -22.25 19.76 20.42
CA GLY A 190 -20.92 20.33 20.23
C GLY A 190 -20.17 19.75 19.04
N ASP A 191 -20.19 18.42 18.85
CA ASP A 191 -19.53 17.79 17.70
C ASP A 191 -20.17 18.22 16.38
N THR A 192 -21.50 18.22 16.30
CA THR A 192 -22.22 18.61 15.08
C THR A 192 -21.98 20.07 14.73
N LEU A 193 -21.95 20.97 15.73
CA LEU A 193 -21.55 22.36 15.51
C LEU A 193 -20.11 22.48 15.02
N SER A 194 -19.20 21.61 15.48
CA SER A 194 -17.84 21.55 14.96
C SER A 194 -17.81 21.11 13.48
N TYR A 195 -18.58 20.08 13.12
CA TYR A 195 -18.70 19.64 11.72
C TYR A 195 -19.31 20.71 10.81
N ILE A 196 -20.36 21.41 11.26
CA ILE A 196 -20.93 22.57 10.57
C ILE A 196 -19.87 23.66 10.41
N GLY A 197 -19.10 23.93 11.47
CA GLY A 197 -17.98 24.87 11.44
C GLY A 197 -16.94 24.50 10.38
N ALA A 198 -16.57 23.23 10.28
CA ALA A 198 -15.64 22.73 9.26
C ALA A 198 -16.18 22.91 7.83
N VAL A 199 -17.47 22.63 7.59
CA VAL A 199 -18.11 22.88 6.28
C VAL A 199 -18.17 24.38 5.95
N TYR A 200 -18.38 25.23 6.94
CA TYR A 200 -18.30 26.67 6.74
C TYR A 200 -16.88 27.14 6.42
N LEU A 201 -15.84 26.55 7.01
CA LEU A 201 -14.46 26.83 6.59
C LEU A 201 -14.21 26.39 5.14
N GLN A 202 -14.68 25.20 4.75
CA GLN A 202 -14.52 24.68 3.38
C GLN A 202 -15.24 25.55 2.34
N SER A 203 -16.42 26.08 2.67
CA SER A 203 -17.17 27.02 1.80
C SER A 203 -16.67 28.47 1.86
N GLY A 204 -15.64 28.77 2.66
CA GLY A 204 -15.12 30.13 2.85
C GLY A 204 -15.97 31.04 3.74
N ALA A 205 -17.03 30.53 4.36
CA ALA A 205 -17.90 31.25 5.30
C ALA A 205 -17.30 31.35 6.72
N GLN A 206 -16.09 31.92 6.80
CA GLN A 206 -15.23 31.86 7.98
C GLN A 206 -15.86 32.40 9.27
N GLN A 207 -16.66 33.47 9.22
CA GLN A 207 -17.32 34.00 10.41
C GLN A 207 -18.36 33.02 10.98
N LYS A 208 -19.16 32.39 10.11
CA LYS A 208 -20.14 31.38 10.54
C LYS A 208 -19.46 30.16 11.16
N ALA A 209 -18.28 29.82 10.65
CA ALA A 209 -17.45 28.77 11.23
C ALA A 209 -17.04 29.10 12.66
N LEU A 210 -16.53 30.32 12.90
CA LEU A 210 -16.19 30.76 14.25
C LEU A 210 -17.39 30.71 15.19
N ASP A 211 -18.54 31.23 14.76
CA ASP A 211 -19.74 31.28 15.60
C ASP A 211 -20.18 29.86 16.02
N SER A 212 -20.14 28.90 15.08
CA SER A 212 -20.46 27.50 15.37
C SER A 212 -19.45 26.84 16.29
N LEU A 213 -18.15 27.05 16.05
CA LEU A 213 -17.07 26.47 16.85
C LEU A 213 -17.00 27.06 18.28
N GLN A 214 -17.31 28.34 18.45
CA GLN A 214 -17.38 28.98 19.77
C GLN A 214 -18.53 28.40 20.60
N MET A 215 -19.70 28.19 19.98
CA MET A 215 -20.82 27.52 20.63
C MET A 215 -20.49 26.05 20.97
N ALA A 216 -19.82 25.34 20.07
CA ALA A 216 -19.34 23.98 20.31
C ALA A 216 -18.40 23.92 21.53
N LEU A 217 -17.46 24.87 21.64
CA LEU A 217 -16.53 24.93 22.76
C LEU A 217 -17.26 25.17 24.09
N LEU A 218 -18.25 26.06 24.11
CA LEU A 218 -19.05 26.34 25.30
C LEU A 218 -19.79 25.08 25.78
N LEU A 219 -20.45 24.36 24.86
CA LEU A 219 -21.22 23.16 25.17
C LEU A 219 -20.34 22.01 25.68
N THR A 220 -19.21 21.76 25.00
CA THR A 220 -18.29 20.69 25.39
C THR A 220 -17.56 20.97 26.71
N ARG A 221 -17.26 22.24 27.01
CA ARG A 221 -16.78 22.67 28.34
C ARG A 221 -17.81 22.40 29.42
N LYS A 222 -19.07 22.77 29.19
CA LYS A 222 -20.17 22.51 30.13
C LYS A 222 -20.39 21.00 30.34
N ALA A 223 -20.18 20.20 29.30
CA ALA A 223 -20.26 18.73 29.37
C ALA A 223 -19.03 18.06 30.02
N GLY A 224 -17.97 18.82 30.34
CA GLY A 224 -16.77 18.33 31.02
C GLY A 224 -15.87 17.43 30.14
N ASN A 225 -16.05 17.41 28.81
CA ASN A 225 -15.26 16.57 27.93
C ASN A 225 -13.97 17.27 27.48
N ARG A 226 -12.90 17.11 28.29
CA ARG A 226 -11.59 17.72 28.04
C ARG A 226 -11.00 17.37 26.67
N ARG A 227 -11.18 16.13 26.19
CA ARG A 227 -10.65 15.75 24.87
C ARG A 227 -11.34 16.50 23.74
N ARG A 228 -12.69 16.60 23.78
CA ARG A 228 -13.47 17.38 22.80
C ARG A 228 -13.16 18.87 22.88
N GLU A 229 -12.99 19.40 24.09
CA GLU A 229 -12.53 20.79 24.29
C GLU A 229 -11.19 21.04 23.57
N GLY A 230 -10.23 20.12 23.69
CA GLY A 230 -8.95 20.19 23.00
C GLY A 230 -9.08 20.18 21.47
N ILE A 231 -9.93 19.30 20.93
CA ILE A 231 -10.22 19.23 19.48
C ILE A 231 -10.80 20.55 18.99
N ILE A 232 -11.89 21.02 19.61
CA ILE A 232 -12.60 22.24 19.18
C ILE A 232 -11.71 23.47 19.34
N SER A 233 -10.87 23.53 20.38
CA SER A 233 -9.87 24.60 20.52
C SER A 233 -8.88 24.58 19.36
N GLY A 234 -8.41 23.41 18.94
CA GLY A 234 -7.55 23.29 17.75
C GLY A 234 -8.26 23.72 16.46
N ASP A 235 -9.54 23.38 16.31
CA ASP A 235 -10.37 23.76 15.17
C ASP A 235 -10.62 25.27 15.11
N LEU A 236 -10.89 25.91 16.26
CA LEU A 236 -10.93 27.37 16.41
C LEU A 236 -9.59 28.00 16.01
N GLY A 237 -8.49 27.41 16.45
CA GLY A 237 -7.14 27.83 16.06
C GLY A 237 -6.97 27.90 14.54
N ARG A 238 -7.38 26.84 13.83
CA ARG A 238 -7.36 26.81 12.35
C ARG A 238 -8.32 27.83 11.73
N ALA A 239 -9.52 27.98 12.30
CA ALA A 239 -10.51 28.95 11.82
C ALA A 239 -10.01 30.40 11.93
N TYR A 240 -9.41 30.77 13.06
CA TYR A 240 -8.80 32.09 13.25
C TYR A 240 -7.60 32.30 12.31
N SER A 241 -6.79 31.27 12.06
CA SER A 241 -5.70 31.33 11.09
C SER A 241 -6.22 31.64 9.69
N ALA A 242 -7.31 30.99 9.26
CA ALA A 242 -7.93 31.24 7.97
C ALA A 242 -8.46 32.69 7.82
N LEU A 243 -8.85 33.33 8.93
CA LEU A 243 -9.26 34.74 9.00
C LEU A 243 -8.08 35.73 9.13
N GLY A 244 -6.84 35.24 9.16
CA GLY A 244 -5.66 36.06 9.43
C GLY A 244 -5.53 36.56 10.88
N GLN A 245 -6.41 36.12 11.80
CA GLN A 245 -6.39 36.49 13.22
C GLN A 245 -5.40 35.62 14.00
N THR A 246 -4.12 35.78 13.69
CA THR A 246 -3.07 34.85 14.11
C THR A 246 -2.88 34.77 15.61
N ASP A 247 -2.95 35.90 16.32
CA ASP A 247 -2.72 35.88 17.78
C ASP A 247 -3.76 34.99 18.49
N LYS A 248 -5.03 35.06 18.06
CA LYS A 248 -6.09 34.17 18.54
C LYS A 248 -5.90 32.73 18.07
N ALA A 249 -5.42 32.53 16.84
CA ALA A 249 -5.10 31.20 16.34
C ALA A 249 -4.06 30.51 17.24
N ILE A 250 -2.96 31.19 17.52
CA ILE A 250 -1.88 30.72 18.40
C ILE A 250 -2.38 30.49 19.83
N GLU A 251 -3.21 31.39 20.36
CA GLU A 251 -3.81 31.21 21.69
C GLU A 251 -4.62 29.90 21.79
N HIS A 252 -5.54 29.68 20.86
CA HIS A 252 -6.39 28.49 20.86
C HIS A 252 -5.61 27.19 20.56
N LEU A 253 -4.56 27.26 19.73
CA LEU A 253 -3.67 26.11 19.49
C LEU A 253 -2.83 25.78 20.73
N ASN A 254 -2.32 26.77 21.45
CA ASN A 254 -1.65 26.55 22.73
C ASN A 254 -2.58 25.94 23.78
N GLN A 255 -3.83 26.41 23.86
CA GLN A 255 -4.85 25.80 24.71
C GLN A 255 -5.06 24.33 24.33
N SER A 256 -5.23 24.03 23.04
CA SER A 256 -5.38 22.66 22.52
C SER A 256 -4.19 21.75 22.90
N ILE A 257 -2.96 22.22 22.68
CA ILE A 257 -1.71 21.51 23.04
C ILE A 257 -1.68 21.23 24.55
N ALA A 258 -1.94 22.23 25.39
CA ALA A 258 -1.93 22.08 26.84
C ALA A 258 -2.98 21.08 27.33
N ILE A 259 -4.17 21.09 26.73
CA ILE A 259 -5.24 20.13 27.02
C ILE A 259 -4.78 18.71 26.70
N PHE A 260 -4.32 18.48 25.46
CA PHE A 260 -3.90 17.13 25.04
C PHE A 260 -2.72 16.62 25.87
N ARG A 261 -1.75 17.48 26.18
CA ARG A 261 -0.64 17.15 27.09
C ARG A 261 -1.13 16.78 28.49
N SER A 262 -2.11 17.51 29.04
CA SER A 262 -2.64 17.24 30.39
C SER A 262 -3.37 15.89 30.51
N ILE A 263 -4.01 15.43 29.42
CA ILE A 263 -4.70 14.13 29.39
C ILE A 263 -3.83 12.99 28.85
N GLY A 264 -2.63 13.30 28.34
CA GLY A 264 -1.68 12.33 27.78
C GLY A 264 -1.98 11.90 26.34
N ASP A 265 -2.86 12.61 25.61
CA ASP A 265 -3.21 12.31 24.22
C ASP A 265 -2.14 12.85 23.26
N ARG A 266 -1.09 12.06 23.04
CA ARG A 266 0.03 12.43 22.16
C ARG A 266 -0.38 12.65 20.70
N ASN A 267 -1.42 11.94 20.25
CA ASN A 267 -1.94 12.05 18.90
C ASN A 267 -2.66 13.39 18.66
N GLY A 268 -3.44 13.83 19.65
CA GLY A 268 -4.05 15.16 19.67
C GLY A 268 -3.00 16.27 19.79
N GLU A 269 -2.00 16.09 20.67
CA GLU A 269 -0.90 17.05 20.85
C GLU A 269 -0.13 17.28 19.54
N ALA A 270 0.27 16.20 18.85
CA ALA A 270 0.94 16.31 17.56
C ALA A 270 0.08 17.00 16.49
N ARG A 271 -1.23 16.75 16.47
CA ARG A 271 -2.16 17.43 15.54
C ARG A 271 -2.26 18.93 15.84
N ALA A 272 -2.34 19.31 17.11
CA ALA A 272 -2.39 20.71 17.51
C ALA A 272 -1.08 21.44 17.22
N LEU A 273 0.08 20.79 17.42
CA LEU A 273 1.40 21.31 17.02
C LEU A 273 1.52 21.50 15.51
N LEU A 274 1.00 20.59 14.69
CA LEU A 274 0.95 20.78 13.24
C LEU A 274 0.04 21.97 12.85
N GLY A 275 -1.07 22.15 13.56
CA GLY A 275 -1.92 23.34 13.43
C GLY A 275 -1.16 24.63 13.75
N MET A 276 -0.34 24.61 14.82
CA MET A 276 0.54 25.72 15.20
C MET A 276 1.54 26.03 14.10
N ALA A 277 2.22 25.00 13.58
CA ALA A 277 3.21 25.15 12.52
C ALA A 277 2.61 25.80 11.26
N ARG A 278 1.38 25.43 10.89
CA ARG A 278 0.66 26.05 9.76
C ARG A 278 0.35 27.53 10.02
N ALA A 279 -0.18 27.88 11.19
CA ALA A 279 -0.48 29.27 11.55
C ALA A 279 0.79 30.15 11.61
N GLU A 280 1.89 29.60 12.12
CA GLU A 280 3.19 30.27 12.16
C GLU A 280 3.76 30.48 10.75
N ARG A 281 3.65 29.49 9.86
CA ARG A 281 4.05 29.61 8.45
C ARG A 281 3.27 30.73 7.77
N ASP A 282 1.95 30.76 7.94
CA ASP A 282 1.06 31.71 7.27
C ASP A 282 1.32 33.16 7.71
N THR A 283 1.94 33.35 8.88
CA THR A 283 2.41 34.66 9.36
C THR A 283 3.87 34.97 9.12
N GLY A 284 4.55 34.11 8.35
CA GLY A 284 5.95 34.31 8.01
C GLY A 284 6.94 33.95 9.12
N LYS A 285 6.48 33.39 10.25
CA LYS A 285 7.33 32.92 11.37
C LYS A 285 7.94 31.55 11.06
N GLN A 286 8.73 31.47 9.99
CA GLN A 286 9.24 30.21 9.42
C GLN A 286 10.04 29.36 10.42
N ALA A 287 10.91 29.96 11.23
CA ALA A 287 11.71 29.23 12.22
C ALA A 287 10.85 28.63 13.34
N ALA A 288 9.80 29.34 13.76
CA ALA A 288 8.86 28.82 14.75
C ALA A 288 8.03 27.68 14.15
N ALA A 289 7.53 27.87 12.92
CA ALA A 289 6.81 26.83 12.18
C ALA A 289 7.63 25.55 12.03
N LEU A 290 8.92 25.68 11.72
CA LEU A 290 9.84 24.54 11.59
C LEU A 290 9.96 23.78 12.90
N LYS A 291 10.19 24.49 14.01
CA LYS A 291 10.24 23.88 15.34
C LYS A 291 8.93 23.17 15.70
N SER A 292 7.78 23.81 15.46
CA SER A 292 6.47 23.25 15.78
C SER A 292 6.18 21.96 15.00
N VAL A 293 6.56 21.88 13.71
CA VAL A 293 6.40 20.63 12.95
C VAL A 293 7.41 19.56 13.37
N GLU A 294 8.65 19.92 13.72
CA GLU A 294 9.63 18.97 14.26
C GLU A 294 9.20 18.36 15.59
N ASP A 295 8.61 19.16 16.48
CA ASP A 295 8.00 18.70 17.74
C ASP A 295 6.81 17.76 17.46
N ALA A 296 5.96 18.09 16.48
CA ALA A 296 4.85 17.23 16.06
C ALA A 296 5.34 15.88 15.51
N LEU A 297 6.35 15.90 14.62
CA LEU A 297 6.94 14.70 14.02
C LEU A 297 7.63 13.83 15.07
N SER A 298 8.25 14.43 16.08
CA SER A 298 8.86 13.70 17.20
C SER A 298 7.82 12.91 18.01
N LEU A 299 6.66 13.53 18.30
CA LEU A 299 5.55 12.84 18.96
C LEU A 299 4.92 11.75 18.08
N ILE A 300 4.77 12.02 16.77
CA ILE A 300 4.29 11.02 15.80
C ILE A 300 5.20 9.78 15.82
N GLU A 301 6.51 9.99 15.83
CA GLU A 301 7.48 8.90 15.80
C GLU A 301 7.57 8.17 17.15
N GLU A 302 7.39 8.89 18.28
CA GLU A 302 7.23 8.29 19.61
C GLU A 302 6.02 7.34 19.65
N VAL A 303 4.86 7.78 19.14
CA VAL A 303 3.65 6.95 19.07
C VAL A 303 3.88 5.77 18.14
N ARG A 304 4.46 6.00 16.95
CA ARG A 304 4.74 4.96 15.96
C ARG A 304 5.68 3.87 16.49
N ALA A 305 6.71 4.23 17.24
CA ALA A 305 7.69 3.28 17.78
C ALA A 305 7.09 2.31 18.82
N ARG A 306 6.01 2.73 19.52
CA ARG A 306 5.30 1.90 20.51
C ARG A 306 4.37 0.87 19.88
N VAL A 307 4.09 0.99 18.58
CA VAL A 307 3.20 0.09 17.87
C VAL A 307 3.95 -1.19 17.52
N THR A 308 3.45 -2.32 18.00
CA THR A 308 4.12 -3.61 17.82
C THR A 308 3.86 -4.22 16.43
N SER A 309 2.65 -4.06 15.89
CA SER A 309 2.27 -4.57 14.56
C SER A 309 2.88 -3.75 13.42
N LYS A 310 3.48 -4.44 12.43
CA LYS A 310 3.97 -3.83 11.18
C LYS A 310 2.87 -3.12 10.41
N GLN A 311 1.73 -3.80 10.21
CA GLN A 311 0.61 -3.24 9.44
C GLN A 311 0.08 -1.98 10.11
N LEU A 312 -0.14 -2.02 11.44
CA LEU A 312 -0.63 -0.87 12.17
C LEU A 312 0.36 0.31 12.13
N ARG A 313 1.67 0.05 12.14
CA ARG A 313 2.68 1.11 11.93
C ARG A 313 2.61 1.74 10.55
N ALA A 314 2.42 0.93 9.52
CA ALA A 314 2.27 1.41 8.15
C ALA A 314 0.97 2.23 8.00
N SER A 315 -0.15 1.75 8.52
CA SER A 315 -1.43 2.48 8.53
C SER A 315 -1.33 3.78 9.32
N TYR A 316 -0.71 3.74 10.51
CA TYR A 316 -0.46 4.93 11.31
C TYR A 316 0.40 5.95 10.54
N LEU A 317 1.51 5.52 9.93
CA LEU A 317 2.37 6.41 9.14
C LEU A 317 1.59 7.06 7.99
N ALA A 318 0.75 6.29 7.28
CA ALA A 318 -0.07 6.80 6.18
C ALA A 318 -1.00 7.94 6.62
N THR A 319 -1.56 7.89 7.85
CA THR A 319 -2.41 8.96 8.41
C THR A 319 -1.64 10.23 8.77
N ARG A 320 -0.33 10.13 8.98
CA ARG A 320 0.53 11.23 9.44
C ARG A 320 1.38 11.84 8.33
N GLN A 321 1.20 11.39 7.10
CA GLN A 321 1.94 11.89 5.93
C GLN A 321 1.72 13.37 5.68
N ASP A 322 0.61 13.96 6.12
CA ASP A 322 0.37 15.40 6.05
C ASP A 322 1.40 16.22 6.84
N ALA A 323 1.86 15.72 7.99
CA ALA A 323 2.89 16.36 8.79
C ALA A 323 4.25 16.35 8.07
N TYR A 324 4.63 15.20 7.51
CA TYR A 324 5.87 15.07 6.72
C TYR A 324 5.84 15.94 5.46
N GLN A 325 4.72 15.96 4.75
CA GLN A 325 4.54 16.76 3.54
C GLN A 325 4.61 18.26 3.87
N PHE A 326 3.98 18.69 4.96
CA PHE A 326 4.09 20.06 5.43
C PHE A 326 5.54 20.42 5.80
N HIS A 327 6.25 19.52 6.48
CA HIS A 327 7.65 19.74 6.84
C HIS A 327 8.55 19.91 5.60
N ILE A 328 8.40 19.02 4.61
CA ILE A 328 9.14 19.12 3.34
C ILE A 328 8.81 20.43 2.61
N ASP A 329 7.53 20.77 2.48
CA ASP A 329 7.09 22.02 1.83
C ASP A 329 7.66 23.25 2.53
N LEU A 330 7.63 23.27 3.88
CA LEU A 330 8.17 24.36 4.66
C LEU A 330 9.68 24.53 4.44
N LEU A 331 10.45 23.43 4.51
CA LEU A 331 11.89 23.44 4.24
C LEU A 331 12.20 23.94 2.83
N MET A 332 11.45 23.50 1.82
CA MET A 332 11.70 23.91 0.44
C MET A 332 11.30 25.37 0.18
N ARG A 333 10.26 25.90 0.84
CA ARG A 333 9.96 27.34 0.84
C ARG A 333 11.02 28.17 1.55
N MET A 334 11.63 27.63 2.60
CA MET A 334 12.77 28.29 3.25
C MET A 334 14.00 28.27 2.33
N HIS A 335 14.26 27.15 1.62
CA HIS A 335 15.32 27.05 0.62
C HIS A 335 15.16 28.05 -0.53
N SER A 336 13.93 28.27 -1.02
CA SER A 336 13.70 29.23 -2.10
C SER A 336 14.01 30.68 -1.71
N ARG A 337 13.93 31.00 -0.41
CA ARG A 337 14.30 32.31 0.16
C ARG A 337 15.79 32.41 0.49
N ASP A 338 16.38 31.35 1.04
CA ASP A 338 17.81 31.25 1.33
C ASP A 338 18.36 29.89 0.87
N ARG A 339 18.98 29.89 -0.31
CA ARG A 339 19.56 28.69 -0.92
C ARG A 339 20.83 28.21 -0.23
N SER A 340 21.46 29.04 0.61
CA SER A 340 22.75 28.73 1.24
C SER A 340 22.63 28.03 2.59
N ALA A 341 21.45 28.07 3.21
CA ALA A 341 21.20 27.51 4.53
C ALA A 341 21.06 25.98 4.59
N GLY A 342 21.14 25.27 3.45
CA GLY A 342 21.09 23.80 3.39
C GLY A 342 19.71 23.18 3.59
N PHE A 343 18.63 23.96 3.45
CA PHE A 343 17.26 23.47 3.59
C PHE A 343 16.84 22.48 2.49
N ASP A 344 17.49 22.49 1.33
CA ASP A 344 17.30 21.47 0.28
C ASP A 344 17.79 20.10 0.75
N ALA A 345 18.96 20.03 1.39
CA ALA A 345 19.49 18.81 1.98
C ALA A 345 18.59 18.30 3.14
N ALA A 346 18.09 19.21 3.98
CA ALA A 346 17.13 18.87 5.02
C ALA A 346 15.80 18.37 4.43
N GLY A 347 15.32 18.99 3.35
CA GLY A 347 14.11 18.58 2.64
C GLY A 347 14.24 17.18 2.03
N LEU A 348 15.40 16.86 1.44
CA LEU A 348 15.72 15.52 0.96
C LEU A 348 15.71 14.50 2.10
N GLN A 349 16.35 14.81 3.23
CA GLN A 349 16.37 13.91 4.39
C GLN A 349 14.97 13.71 4.99
N ALA A 350 14.14 14.77 5.03
CA ALA A 350 12.74 14.69 5.45
C ALA A 350 11.92 13.81 4.50
N SER A 351 12.18 13.90 3.18
CA SER A 351 11.60 13.03 2.15
C SER A 351 11.96 11.57 2.36
N GLU A 352 13.22 11.25 2.65
CA GLU A 352 13.69 9.90 2.97
C GLU A 352 13.09 9.36 4.28
N ARG A 353 12.91 10.22 5.30
CA ARG A 353 12.24 9.86 6.56
C ARG A 353 10.76 9.50 6.37
N ALA A 354 10.12 10.14 5.39
CA ALA A 354 8.69 9.98 5.13
C ALA A 354 8.35 8.73 4.31
N ARG A 355 9.34 8.00 3.79
CA ARG A 355 9.11 6.92 2.80
C ARG A 355 9.74 5.57 3.14
N ALA A 356 9.20 4.51 2.54
CA ALA A 356 9.70 3.14 2.55
C ALA A 356 10.04 2.57 3.94
N ARG A 357 9.33 3.01 4.99
CA ARG A 357 9.67 2.69 6.38
C ARG A 357 9.50 1.19 6.64
N SER A 358 8.36 0.60 6.29
CA SER A 358 8.16 -0.85 6.46
C SER A 358 9.23 -1.68 5.76
N MET A 359 9.72 -1.24 4.60
CA MET A 359 10.76 -1.95 3.86
C MET A 359 12.12 -1.86 4.54
N LEU A 360 12.49 -0.68 5.07
CA LEU A 360 13.72 -0.51 5.86
C LEU A 360 13.71 -1.39 7.11
N GLU A 361 12.58 -1.45 7.81
CA GLU A 361 12.42 -2.30 8.98
C GLU A 361 12.57 -3.77 8.61
N MET A 362 11.88 -4.21 7.55
CA MET A 362 11.98 -5.59 7.05
C MET A 362 13.43 -5.94 6.67
N LEU A 363 14.12 -5.12 5.87
CA LEU A 363 15.52 -5.38 5.53
C LEU A 363 16.43 -5.42 6.77
N THR A 364 16.15 -4.56 7.75
CA THR A 364 16.88 -4.54 9.03
C THR A 364 16.61 -5.82 9.84
N GLU A 365 15.37 -6.32 9.86
CA GLU A 365 15.00 -7.60 10.50
C GLU A 365 15.68 -8.79 9.84
N SER A 366 15.70 -8.86 8.50
CA SER A 366 16.35 -9.95 7.76
C SER A 366 17.83 -10.08 8.15
N ARG A 367 18.50 -8.93 8.34
CA ARG A 367 19.91 -8.85 8.75
C ARG A 367 20.15 -9.28 10.19
N LEU A 368 19.22 -9.03 11.10
CA LEU A 368 19.39 -9.24 12.54
C LEU A 368 18.90 -10.61 13.04
N ASP A 369 18.44 -11.48 12.12
CA ASP A 369 17.85 -12.81 12.39
C ASP A 369 16.99 -12.85 13.66
N ILE A 370 15.88 -12.11 13.64
CA ILE A 370 15.05 -11.85 14.82
C ILE A 370 14.42 -13.09 15.48
N ARG A 371 14.53 -14.26 14.84
CA ARG A 371 14.00 -15.54 15.32
C ARG A 371 15.02 -16.32 16.15
N GLU A 372 16.28 -15.90 16.17
CA GLU A 372 17.30 -16.49 17.02
C GLU A 372 17.00 -16.18 18.51
N GLY A 373 16.99 -17.22 19.35
CA GLY A 373 16.72 -17.09 20.79
C GLY A 373 15.24 -16.96 21.18
N VAL A 374 14.31 -17.06 20.22
CA VAL A 374 12.86 -17.00 20.46
C VAL A 374 12.32 -18.36 20.92
N ASP A 375 11.28 -18.35 21.76
CA ASP A 375 10.59 -19.56 22.24
C ASP A 375 10.17 -20.48 21.08
N ALA A 376 10.62 -21.74 21.13
CA ALA A 376 10.31 -22.76 20.13
C ALA A 376 8.81 -23.02 19.99
N ALA A 377 8.01 -22.85 21.05
CA ALA A 377 6.56 -22.98 20.98
C ALA A 377 5.94 -21.86 20.14
N LEU A 378 6.47 -20.64 20.24
CA LEU A 378 6.01 -19.48 19.46
C LEU A 378 6.37 -19.63 17.98
N LEU A 379 7.59 -20.11 17.68
CA LEU A 379 8.02 -20.41 16.31
C LEU A 379 7.21 -21.54 15.67
N LYS A 380 6.89 -22.60 16.44
CA LYS A 380 6.01 -23.68 15.95
C LYS A 380 4.62 -23.15 15.61
N ARG A 381 4.05 -22.29 16.47
CA ARG A 381 2.75 -21.67 16.22
C ARG A 381 2.77 -20.74 15.01
N GLU A 382 3.85 -19.99 14.81
CA GLU A 382 4.08 -19.19 13.59
C GLU A 382 3.95 -20.07 12.34
N GLN A 383 4.62 -21.21 12.32
CA GLN A 383 4.60 -22.15 11.19
C GLN A 383 3.21 -22.78 10.97
N GLU A 384 2.53 -23.17 12.05
CA GLU A 384 1.18 -23.76 11.97
C GLU A 384 0.15 -22.77 11.39
N VAL A 385 0.19 -21.50 11.81
CA VAL A 385 -0.72 -20.47 11.30
C VAL A 385 -0.45 -20.19 9.81
N LYS A 386 0.82 -20.05 9.41
CA LYS A 386 1.20 -19.90 7.99
C LYS A 386 0.67 -21.05 7.13
N GLN A 387 0.83 -22.29 7.60
CA GLN A 387 0.36 -23.46 6.88
C GLN A 387 -1.17 -23.44 6.70
N GLN A 388 -1.91 -23.01 7.72
CA GLN A 388 -3.37 -22.89 7.63
C GLN A 388 -3.81 -21.80 6.66
N ILE A 389 -3.15 -20.64 6.67
CA ILE A 389 -3.38 -19.55 5.70
C ILE A 389 -3.22 -20.09 4.29
N ASN A 390 -2.09 -20.74 4.01
CA ASN A 390 -1.79 -21.30 2.70
C ASN A 390 -2.86 -22.30 2.23
N VAL A 391 -3.21 -23.27 3.06
CA VAL A 391 -4.23 -24.29 2.71
C VAL A 391 -5.58 -23.64 2.40
N LYS A 392 -6.02 -22.68 3.22
CA LYS A 392 -7.31 -22.01 3.02
C LYS A 392 -7.29 -21.10 1.80
N ALA A 393 -6.21 -20.36 1.60
CA ALA A 393 -6.05 -19.45 0.48
C ALA A 393 -5.96 -20.19 -0.86
N SER A 394 -5.45 -21.43 -0.88
CA SER A 394 -5.46 -22.25 -2.11
C SER A 394 -6.84 -22.86 -2.39
N ARG A 395 -7.62 -23.17 -1.34
CA ARG A 395 -9.05 -23.53 -1.48
C ARG A 395 -9.89 -22.35 -1.95
N LEU A 396 -9.56 -21.13 -1.53
CA LEU A 396 -10.30 -19.90 -1.87
C LEU A 396 -10.49 -19.78 -3.38
N TYR A 397 -9.44 -20.03 -4.15
CA TYR A 397 -9.52 -19.94 -5.61
C TYR A 397 -10.36 -21.07 -6.23
N GLN A 398 -10.54 -22.21 -5.59
CA GLN A 398 -11.31 -23.34 -6.13
C GLN A 398 -12.77 -23.37 -5.66
N SER A 399 -13.19 -22.37 -4.87
CA SER A 399 -14.45 -22.37 -4.12
C SER A 399 -15.57 -21.60 -4.81
N SER A 400 -16.82 -21.91 -4.49
CA SER A 400 -17.98 -21.09 -4.90
C SER A 400 -17.91 -19.68 -4.28
N PRO A 401 -18.62 -18.67 -4.80
CA PRO A 401 -18.60 -17.31 -4.24
C PRO A 401 -18.90 -17.24 -2.74
N GLU A 402 -19.86 -18.04 -2.25
CA GLU A 402 -20.23 -18.09 -0.84
C GLU A 402 -19.16 -18.76 0.03
N GLN A 403 -18.58 -19.87 -0.44
CA GLN A 403 -17.47 -20.53 0.23
C GLN A 403 -16.20 -19.67 0.23
N ALA A 404 -15.97 -18.92 -0.86
CA ALA A 404 -14.86 -18.00 -0.99
C ALA A 404 -14.92 -16.88 0.05
N GLU A 405 -16.12 -16.33 0.30
CA GLU A 405 -16.30 -15.30 1.32
C GLU A 405 -15.98 -15.81 2.73
N ASN A 406 -16.43 -17.03 3.07
CA ASN A 406 -16.10 -17.65 4.36
C ASN A 406 -14.59 -17.94 4.48
N LEU A 407 -13.95 -18.42 3.41
CA LEU A 407 -12.51 -18.66 3.41
C LEU A 407 -11.70 -17.37 3.56
N LYS A 408 -12.13 -16.26 2.94
CA LYS A 408 -11.50 -14.95 3.13
C LYS A 408 -11.53 -14.51 4.59
N LYS A 409 -12.69 -14.66 5.26
CA LYS A 409 -12.82 -14.35 6.69
C LYS A 409 -11.88 -15.19 7.55
N ASP A 410 -11.83 -16.50 7.31
CA ASP A 410 -10.91 -17.39 8.03
C ASP A 410 -9.44 -17.01 7.81
N ILE A 411 -9.07 -16.64 6.57
CA ILE A 411 -7.71 -16.22 6.22
C ILE A 411 -7.35 -14.93 6.96
N SER A 412 -8.22 -13.91 6.92
CA SER A 412 -8.00 -12.64 7.65
C SER A 412 -7.80 -12.88 9.16
N LEU A 413 -8.59 -13.79 9.75
CA LEU A 413 -8.43 -14.15 11.17
C LEU A 413 -7.05 -14.78 11.44
N LEU A 414 -6.62 -15.70 10.58
CA LEU A 414 -5.30 -16.32 10.71
C LEU A 414 -4.16 -15.34 10.46
N GLU A 415 -4.29 -14.41 9.50
CA GLU A 415 -3.33 -13.33 9.27
C GLU A 415 -3.22 -12.44 10.51
N SER A 416 -4.34 -12.13 11.17
CA SER A 416 -4.34 -11.39 12.43
C SER A 416 -3.60 -12.16 13.55
N GLN A 417 -3.82 -13.47 13.66
CA GLN A 417 -3.07 -14.30 14.61
C GLN A 417 -1.58 -14.32 14.28
N TYR A 418 -1.22 -14.44 12.99
CA TYR A 418 0.16 -14.40 12.53
C TYR A 418 0.85 -13.09 12.88
N GLN A 419 0.16 -11.96 12.72
CA GLN A 419 0.68 -10.64 13.10
C GLN A 419 0.93 -10.50 14.61
N LEU A 420 0.05 -11.05 15.44
CA LEU A 420 0.25 -11.07 16.90
C LEU A 420 1.46 -11.91 17.29
N ILE A 421 1.68 -13.04 16.60
CA ILE A 421 2.87 -13.88 16.79
C ILE A 421 4.12 -13.10 16.36
N GLU A 422 4.14 -12.46 15.19
CA GLU A 422 5.26 -11.63 14.76
C GLU A 422 5.55 -10.48 15.73
N ALA A 423 4.51 -9.84 16.27
CA ALA A 423 4.63 -8.78 17.27
C ALA A 423 5.31 -9.29 18.55
N ALA A 424 4.94 -10.47 19.04
CA ALA A 424 5.56 -11.10 20.19
C ALA A 424 7.03 -11.45 19.94
N ILE A 425 7.34 -12.07 18.79
CA ILE A 425 8.71 -12.40 18.36
C ILE A 425 9.63 -11.18 18.41
N ARG A 426 9.15 -10.01 17.96
CA ARG A 426 9.94 -8.78 17.93
C ARG A 426 10.12 -8.16 19.30
N LYS A 427 9.06 -8.13 20.12
CA LYS A 427 9.03 -7.42 21.39
C LYS A 427 10.12 -7.92 22.34
N ASP A 428 10.41 -9.21 22.28
CA ASP A 428 11.41 -9.86 23.12
C ASP A 428 12.83 -9.79 22.52
N ASN A 429 12.99 -9.18 21.34
CA ASN A 429 14.27 -9.06 20.65
C ASN A 429 15.11 -7.87 21.18
N PRO A 430 16.39 -8.07 21.54
CA PRO A 430 17.28 -7.00 22.04
C PRO A 430 17.45 -5.80 21.08
N HIS A 431 17.23 -6.01 19.78
CA HIS A 431 17.38 -4.99 18.74
C HIS A 431 16.05 -4.36 18.30
N TYR A 432 14.97 -4.54 19.06
CA TYR A 432 13.63 -4.03 18.74
C TYR A 432 13.64 -2.55 18.30
N SER A 433 14.31 -1.67 19.04
CA SER A 433 14.36 -0.23 18.70
C SER A 433 15.06 0.06 17.38
N ALA A 434 16.12 -0.67 17.05
CA ALA A 434 16.85 -0.49 15.79
C ALA A 434 16.03 -0.99 14.59
N ILE A 435 15.19 -2.01 14.82
CA ILE A 435 14.24 -2.51 13.83
C ILE A 435 13.12 -1.52 13.61
N THR A 436 12.52 -0.97 14.67
CA THR A 436 11.28 -0.19 14.55
C THR A 436 11.50 1.27 14.15
N ASN A 437 12.71 1.79 14.36
CA ASN A 437 13.11 3.16 14.01
C ASN A 437 14.42 3.16 13.18
N PRO A 438 14.39 2.71 11.93
CA PRO A 438 15.57 2.83 11.07
C PRO A 438 15.86 4.32 10.81
N GLU A 439 17.12 4.75 10.91
CA GLU A 439 17.48 6.12 10.57
C GLU A 439 17.64 6.28 9.03
N PRO A 440 16.94 7.24 8.40
CA PRO A 440 17.12 7.54 6.99
C PRO A 440 18.48 8.20 6.76
N LEU A 441 19.05 8.02 5.56
CA LEU A 441 20.34 8.60 5.20
C LEU A 441 20.27 10.13 5.11
N SER A 442 21.33 10.78 5.56
CA SER A 442 21.61 12.18 5.24
C SER A 442 22.10 12.35 3.80
N LEU A 443 22.06 13.58 3.27
CA LEU A 443 22.63 13.91 1.95
C LEU A 443 24.08 13.41 1.82
N LYS A 444 24.92 13.69 2.82
CA LYS A 444 26.34 13.28 2.80
C LYS A 444 26.49 11.77 2.69
N GLU A 445 25.66 11.01 3.39
CA GLU A 445 25.68 9.56 3.31
C GLU A 445 25.15 9.03 1.98
N ILE A 446 24.12 9.65 1.39
CA ILE A 446 23.68 9.33 0.03
C ILE A 446 24.83 9.54 -0.95
N GLN A 447 25.51 10.68 -0.88
CA GLN A 447 26.62 11.02 -1.76
C GLN A 447 27.81 10.05 -1.62
N GLN A 448 28.11 9.61 -0.40
CA GLN A 448 29.28 8.77 -0.10
C GLN A 448 29.01 7.26 -0.21
N GLN A 449 27.84 6.81 0.24
CA GLN A 449 27.50 5.38 0.34
C GLN A 449 26.68 4.90 -0.86
N ILE A 450 25.89 5.78 -1.48
CA ILE A 450 24.95 5.41 -2.55
C ILE A 450 25.49 5.75 -3.94
N LEU A 451 25.94 6.99 -4.15
CA LEU A 451 26.23 7.52 -5.49
C LEU A 451 27.68 7.28 -5.93
N ASP A 452 27.86 7.21 -7.25
CA ASP A 452 29.15 7.22 -7.94
C ASP A 452 29.13 8.33 -9.00
N ASP A 453 30.29 8.65 -9.58
CA ASP A 453 30.45 9.82 -10.47
C ASP A 453 29.64 9.75 -11.77
N ARG A 454 29.11 8.57 -12.12
CA ARG A 454 28.28 8.36 -13.31
C ARG A 454 26.79 8.32 -12.99
N THR A 455 26.40 8.53 -11.74
CA THR A 455 25.02 8.35 -11.29
C THR A 455 24.41 9.68 -10.86
N LEU A 456 23.19 9.92 -11.30
CA LEU A 456 22.31 11.01 -10.86
C LEU A 456 21.09 10.41 -10.19
N LEU A 457 20.87 10.73 -8.92
CA LEU A 457 19.65 10.43 -8.20
C LEU A 457 18.62 11.53 -8.49
N LEU A 458 17.43 11.14 -8.93
CA LEU A 458 16.24 11.98 -9.06
C LEU A 458 15.21 11.50 -8.04
N GLU A 459 15.03 12.25 -6.96
CA GLU A 459 14.05 11.94 -5.92
C GLU A 459 12.89 12.93 -5.95
N TYR A 460 11.67 12.40 -5.90
CA TYR A 460 10.42 13.17 -6.00
C TYR A 460 9.66 13.14 -4.67
N ALA A 461 9.09 14.28 -4.27
CA ALA A 461 8.09 14.38 -3.22
C ALA A 461 6.89 15.19 -3.73
N LEU A 462 5.75 14.53 -3.93
CA LEU A 462 4.54 15.18 -4.44
C LEU A 462 3.76 15.80 -3.27
N GLY A 463 3.59 17.12 -3.27
CA GLY A 463 2.80 17.86 -2.26
C GLY A 463 1.53 18.44 -2.86
N ASP A 464 0.56 18.82 -2.02
CA ASP A 464 -0.77 19.23 -2.51
C ASP A 464 -0.72 20.56 -3.29
N GLU A 465 -0.01 21.56 -2.76
CA GLU A 465 0.20 22.87 -3.40
C GLU A 465 1.36 22.84 -4.41
N SER A 466 2.54 22.41 -3.94
CA SER A 466 3.76 22.28 -4.73
C SER A 466 4.38 20.90 -4.52
N SER A 467 5.06 20.39 -5.54
CA SER A 467 5.86 19.16 -5.46
C SER A 467 7.33 19.50 -5.62
N TYR A 468 8.22 18.58 -5.28
CA TYR A 468 9.66 18.84 -5.27
C TYR A 468 10.44 17.70 -5.92
N LEU A 469 11.54 18.08 -6.59
CA LEU A 469 12.52 17.17 -7.19
C LEU A 469 13.92 17.54 -6.69
N TRP A 470 14.65 16.56 -6.17
CA TRP A 470 16.08 16.66 -5.89
C TRP A 470 16.89 15.89 -6.93
N ALA A 471 17.86 16.55 -7.54
CA ALA A 471 18.87 15.99 -8.43
C ALA A 471 20.21 15.94 -7.69
N VAL A 472 20.64 14.75 -7.30
CA VAL A 472 21.80 14.53 -6.42
C VAL A 472 22.89 13.73 -7.14
N THR A 473 24.12 14.23 -7.11
CA THR A 473 25.34 13.53 -7.56
C THR A 473 26.24 13.23 -6.36
N SER A 474 27.34 12.50 -6.56
CA SER A 474 28.34 12.26 -5.50
C SER A 474 28.93 13.53 -4.87
N THR A 475 28.78 14.69 -5.53
CA THR A 475 29.40 15.96 -5.08
C THR A 475 28.45 17.15 -5.04
N SER A 476 27.23 17.05 -5.57
CA SER A 476 26.30 18.19 -5.65
C SER A 476 24.85 17.79 -5.39
N ILE A 477 24.05 18.78 -5.01
CA ILE A 477 22.60 18.72 -4.92
C ILE A 477 22.03 19.92 -5.69
N ALA A 478 20.93 19.69 -6.42
CA ALA A 478 20.08 20.73 -6.98
C ALA A 478 18.63 20.36 -6.72
N SER A 479 17.81 21.31 -6.30
CA SER A 479 16.40 21.09 -6.02
C SER A 479 15.50 21.97 -6.89
N TYR A 480 14.34 21.45 -7.25
CA TYR A 480 13.37 22.09 -8.13
C TYR A 480 11.97 22.02 -7.54
N GLU A 481 11.24 23.12 -7.62
CA GLU A 481 9.81 23.15 -7.37
C GLU A 481 9.07 22.70 -8.64
N LEU A 482 8.08 21.83 -8.47
CA LEU A 482 7.26 21.22 -9.51
C LEU A 482 5.78 21.56 -9.23
N PRO A 483 4.87 21.37 -10.22
CA PRO A 483 3.44 21.54 -10.01
C PRO A 483 2.89 20.68 -8.85
N GLY A 484 1.80 21.14 -8.22
CA GLY A 484 1.10 20.38 -7.18
C GLY A 484 0.64 18.99 -7.63
N ARG A 485 0.56 18.06 -6.67
CA ARG A 485 0.29 16.64 -6.87
C ARG A 485 -0.90 16.37 -7.77
N ASN A 486 -1.99 17.13 -7.65
CA ASN A 486 -3.20 16.91 -8.45
C ASN A 486 -2.94 17.05 -9.96
N GLN A 487 -2.10 18.00 -10.36
CA GLN A 487 -1.74 18.19 -11.78
C GLN A 487 -0.86 17.05 -12.28
N ILE A 488 0.17 16.68 -11.51
CA ILE A 488 1.08 15.58 -11.84
C ILE A 488 0.33 14.25 -11.89
N ASN A 489 -0.52 13.96 -10.90
CA ASN A 489 -1.34 12.75 -10.84
C ASN A 489 -2.28 12.63 -12.03
N LYS A 490 -2.91 13.74 -12.46
CA LYS A 490 -3.75 13.76 -13.64
C LYS A 490 -2.96 13.41 -14.91
N ALA A 491 -1.80 14.04 -15.11
CA ALA A 491 -0.94 13.76 -16.26
C ALA A 491 -0.40 12.32 -16.26
N ALA A 492 0.05 11.82 -15.10
CA ALA A 492 0.53 10.45 -14.93
C ALA A 492 -0.56 9.41 -15.18
N ARG A 493 -1.79 9.63 -14.68
CA ARG A 493 -2.94 8.76 -14.94
C ARG A 493 -3.30 8.71 -16.42
N GLN A 494 -3.36 9.86 -17.09
CA GLN A 494 -3.63 9.94 -18.52
C GLN A 494 -2.61 9.12 -19.34
N VAL A 495 -1.31 9.28 -19.04
CA VAL A 495 -0.25 8.49 -19.68
C VAL A 495 -0.46 6.98 -19.45
N THR A 496 -0.77 6.60 -18.21
CA THR A 496 -0.99 5.19 -17.83
C THR A 496 -2.22 4.59 -18.52
N GLU A 497 -3.31 5.34 -18.62
CA GLU A 497 -4.54 4.93 -19.32
C GLU A 497 -4.31 4.74 -20.83
N LEU A 498 -3.60 5.67 -21.46
CA LEU A 498 -3.27 5.60 -22.89
C LEU A 498 -2.37 4.40 -23.20
N LEU A 499 -1.35 4.15 -22.37
CA LEU A 499 -0.52 2.94 -22.49
C LEU A 499 -1.36 1.65 -22.35
N ASN A 500 -2.20 1.60 -21.32
CA ASN A 500 -2.96 0.41 -20.97
C ASN A 500 -4.18 0.17 -21.85
N ALA A 501 -4.54 1.12 -22.74
CA ALA A 501 -5.64 0.96 -23.68
C ALA A 501 -5.57 -0.42 -24.38
N ARG A 502 -4.41 -0.86 -24.86
CA ARG A 502 -4.28 -2.16 -25.55
C ARG A 502 -4.62 -3.38 -24.69
N SER A 503 -4.47 -3.26 -23.37
CA SER A 503 -4.72 -4.31 -22.38
C SER A 503 -6.18 -4.38 -21.91
N VAL A 504 -7.00 -3.36 -22.19
CA VAL A 504 -8.42 -3.34 -21.79
C VAL A 504 -9.21 -4.38 -22.61
N ILE A 505 -9.94 -5.25 -21.90
CA ILE A 505 -10.82 -6.27 -22.46
C ILE A 505 -12.27 -5.79 -22.33
N ASN A 506 -12.86 -5.37 -23.46
CA ASN A 506 -14.28 -5.02 -23.55
C ASN A 506 -15.01 -6.13 -24.31
N ARG A 507 -15.90 -6.88 -23.63
CA ARG A 507 -16.58 -8.05 -24.22
C ARG A 507 -17.53 -7.70 -25.37
N ASP A 508 -18.04 -6.47 -25.37
CA ASP A 508 -18.99 -5.98 -26.37
C ASP A 508 -18.30 -5.20 -27.51
N GLU A 509 -16.96 -5.12 -27.52
CA GLU A 509 -16.19 -4.36 -28.50
C GLU A 509 -15.83 -5.22 -29.73
N THR A 510 -16.13 -4.74 -30.92
CA THR A 510 -15.70 -5.36 -32.18
C THR A 510 -14.19 -5.18 -32.41
N ALA A 511 -13.57 -6.04 -33.22
CA ALA A 511 -12.15 -5.91 -33.58
C ALA A 511 -11.81 -4.53 -34.20
N LYS A 512 -12.74 -3.94 -34.95
CA LYS A 512 -12.59 -2.60 -35.53
C LYS A 512 -12.57 -1.52 -34.45
N GLN A 513 -13.55 -1.51 -33.54
CA GLN A 513 -13.59 -0.56 -32.42
C GLN A 513 -12.35 -0.68 -31.53
N ARG A 514 -11.89 -1.91 -31.26
CA ARG A 514 -10.66 -2.17 -30.53
C ARG A 514 -9.45 -1.53 -31.21
N ASN A 515 -9.31 -1.72 -32.53
CA ASN A 515 -8.21 -1.12 -33.29
C ASN A 515 -8.28 0.41 -33.33
N GLU A 516 -9.48 0.99 -33.45
CA GLU A 516 -9.68 2.45 -33.41
C GLU A 516 -9.27 3.03 -32.05
N ARG A 517 -9.71 2.42 -30.95
CA ARG A 517 -9.35 2.83 -29.59
C ARG A 517 -7.84 2.77 -29.35
N ILE A 518 -7.20 1.69 -29.80
CA ILE A 518 -5.75 1.51 -29.71
C ILE A 518 -5.01 2.54 -30.55
N THR A 519 -5.45 2.78 -31.78
CA THR A 519 -4.82 3.76 -32.70
C THR A 519 -4.96 5.18 -32.16
N LYS A 520 -6.12 5.52 -31.59
CA LYS A 520 -6.36 6.78 -30.90
C LYS A 520 -5.39 6.95 -29.73
N ALA A 521 -5.29 5.93 -28.87
CA ALA A 521 -4.38 5.97 -27.73
C ALA A 521 -2.92 6.16 -28.14
N ASP A 522 -2.47 5.48 -29.21
CA ASP A 522 -1.13 5.63 -29.77
C ASP A 522 -0.85 7.01 -30.35
N THR A 523 -1.87 7.66 -30.89
CA THR A 523 -1.77 8.99 -31.47
C THR A 523 -1.69 10.06 -30.37
N GLU A 524 -2.41 9.86 -29.26
CA GLU A 524 -2.48 10.80 -28.13
C GLU A 524 -1.31 10.64 -27.13
N LEU A 525 -0.74 9.43 -27.02
CA LEU A 525 0.32 9.11 -26.06
C LEU A 525 1.56 10.05 -26.13
N PRO A 526 2.12 10.39 -27.31
CA PRO A 526 3.31 11.25 -27.38
C PRO A 526 3.11 12.61 -26.72
N GLU A 527 1.92 13.22 -26.88
CA GLU A 527 1.62 14.52 -26.29
C GLU A 527 1.43 14.40 -24.77
N ALA A 528 0.74 13.36 -24.30
CA ALA A 528 0.62 13.10 -22.86
C ALA A 528 2.01 12.86 -22.20
N VAL A 529 2.91 12.14 -22.87
CA VAL A 529 4.29 11.92 -22.41
C VAL A 529 5.08 13.23 -22.38
N LYS A 530 4.91 14.11 -23.38
CA LYS A 530 5.55 15.45 -23.40
C LYS A 530 5.07 16.32 -22.24
N GLN A 531 3.77 16.37 -22.00
CA GLN A 531 3.18 17.13 -20.90
C GLN A 531 3.72 16.67 -19.55
N LEU A 532 3.76 15.36 -19.33
CA LEU A 532 4.34 14.81 -18.10
C LEU A 532 5.84 15.09 -18.01
N SER A 533 6.60 14.90 -19.10
CA SER A 533 8.05 15.16 -19.15
C SER A 533 8.40 16.62 -18.80
N ARG A 534 7.61 17.58 -19.29
CA ARG A 534 7.75 19.02 -18.97
C ARG A 534 7.57 19.28 -17.47
N MET A 535 6.68 18.53 -16.81
CA MET A 535 6.45 18.68 -15.37
C MET A 535 7.54 18.02 -14.51
N VAL A 536 8.06 16.83 -14.90
CA VAL A 536 8.87 16.01 -13.98
C VAL A 536 10.32 15.74 -14.42
N ILE A 537 10.69 16.00 -15.67
CA ILE A 537 12.06 15.80 -16.19
C ILE A 537 12.72 17.12 -16.55
N GLU A 538 12.00 17.97 -17.29
CA GLU A 538 12.55 19.21 -17.85
C GLU A 538 13.22 20.14 -16.82
N PRO A 539 12.70 20.30 -15.58
CA PRO A 539 13.36 21.12 -14.57
C PRO A 539 14.81 20.69 -14.27
N ALA A 540 15.08 19.38 -14.31
CA ALA A 540 16.41 18.81 -14.08
C ALA A 540 17.16 18.45 -15.38
N ALA A 541 16.66 18.81 -16.57
CA ALA A 541 17.21 18.38 -17.86
C ALA A 541 18.69 18.76 -18.03
N ALA A 542 19.13 19.89 -17.47
CA ALA A 542 20.53 20.31 -17.51
C ALA A 542 21.47 19.37 -16.72
N GLN A 543 20.96 18.70 -15.67
CA GLN A 543 21.74 17.82 -14.80
C GLN A 543 21.87 16.39 -15.34
N LEU A 544 20.99 15.96 -16.26
CA LEU A 544 20.95 14.57 -16.74
C LEU A 544 22.27 14.14 -17.40
N GLY A 545 22.85 14.99 -18.25
CA GLY A 545 24.09 14.67 -18.98
C GLY A 545 23.96 13.36 -19.77
N THR A 546 24.92 12.45 -19.59
CA THR A 546 24.88 11.05 -20.06
C THR A 546 24.90 10.07 -18.87
N ARG A 547 24.49 10.54 -17.69
CA ARG A 547 24.57 9.79 -16.43
C ARG A 547 23.51 8.68 -16.39
N ARG A 548 23.77 7.68 -15.57
CA ARG A 548 22.73 6.74 -15.10
C ARG A 548 21.76 7.51 -14.22
N LEU A 549 20.46 7.30 -14.44
CA LEU A 549 19.40 7.90 -13.65
C LEU A 549 18.88 6.88 -12.65
N VAL A 550 18.97 7.21 -11.37
CA VAL A 550 18.35 6.47 -10.27
C VAL A 550 17.12 7.26 -9.84
N ILE A 551 15.94 6.65 -9.97
CA ILE A 551 14.65 7.31 -9.77
C ILE A 551 14.03 6.84 -8.46
N VAL A 552 13.81 7.77 -7.53
CA VAL A 552 12.98 7.57 -6.34
C VAL A 552 11.68 8.32 -6.57
N ALA A 553 10.71 7.63 -7.18
CA ALA A 553 9.41 8.20 -7.53
C ALA A 553 8.48 8.29 -6.31
N ASP A 554 7.47 9.16 -6.39
CA ASP A 554 6.42 9.30 -5.37
C ASP A 554 5.04 9.38 -6.03
N GLY A 555 4.01 8.95 -5.31
CA GLY A 555 2.63 9.01 -5.78
C GLY A 555 2.40 8.25 -7.08
N ALA A 556 1.62 8.88 -7.98
CA ALA A 556 1.30 8.35 -9.30
C ALA A 556 2.53 8.13 -10.20
N LEU A 557 3.68 8.77 -9.92
CA LEU A 557 4.89 8.60 -10.71
C LEU A 557 5.50 7.21 -10.58
N GLN A 558 5.18 6.47 -9.51
CA GLN A 558 5.62 5.08 -9.35
C GLN A 558 5.05 4.14 -10.43
N TYR A 559 3.94 4.54 -11.06
CA TYR A 559 3.30 3.80 -12.14
C TYR A 559 3.80 4.20 -13.54
N VAL A 560 4.65 5.23 -13.63
CA VAL A 560 5.15 5.78 -14.90
C VAL A 560 6.55 5.25 -15.17
N PRO A 561 6.79 4.58 -16.32
CA PRO A 561 8.14 4.18 -16.70
C PRO A 561 8.94 5.39 -17.18
N PHE A 562 9.90 5.84 -16.38
CA PHE A 562 10.77 6.97 -16.73
C PHE A 562 11.54 6.75 -18.04
N ALA A 563 11.74 5.50 -18.45
CA ALA A 563 12.36 5.11 -19.72
C ALA A 563 11.72 5.72 -20.96
N MET A 564 10.40 5.96 -20.95
CA MET A 564 9.70 6.54 -22.10
C MET A 564 9.56 8.06 -22.04
N LEU A 565 9.82 8.68 -20.88
CA LEU A 565 9.78 10.13 -20.75
C LEU A 565 10.89 10.75 -21.60
N THR A 566 10.81 12.05 -21.85
CA THR A 566 11.69 12.72 -22.81
C THR A 566 12.42 13.88 -22.16
N ARG A 567 13.64 14.16 -22.61
CA ARG A 567 14.45 15.26 -22.06
C ARG A 567 13.90 16.65 -22.40
N SER A 568 13.26 16.80 -23.55
CA SER A 568 12.69 18.06 -24.04
C SER A 568 11.32 17.81 -24.67
N ALA A 569 10.29 18.50 -24.17
CA ALA A 569 8.93 18.38 -24.68
C ALA A 569 8.72 19.05 -26.05
N ASP A 570 9.58 20.01 -26.41
CA ASP A 570 9.38 20.94 -27.53
C ASP A 570 9.93 20.45 -28.88
N LYS A 571 10.74 19.38 -28.92
CA LYS A 571 11.23 18.84 -30.19
C LYS A 571 10.16 17.97 -30.89
N SER A 572 10.09 18.06 -32.22
CA SER A 572 9.17 17.29 -33.05
C SER A 572 9.42 15.77 -32.94
N GLU A 573 10.67 15.36 -32.73
CA GLU A 573 11.07 14.00 -32.35
C GLU A 573 11.66 14.00 -30.93
N ALA A 574 10.81 13.83 -29.93
CA ALA A 574 11.25 13.74 -28.55
C ALA A 574 11.88 12.34 -28.31
N THR A 575 13.20 12.30 -28.15
CA THR A 575 13.95 11.07 -27.88
C THR A 575 13.67 10.59 -26.46
N PRO A 576 13.31 9.31 -26.25
CA PRO A 576 13.02 8.78 -24.92
C PRO A 576 14.29 8.68 -24.08
N LEU A 577 14.19 8.86 -22.75
CA LEU A 577 15.33 8.85 -21.83
C LEU A 577 16.13 7.54 -21.90
N VAL A 578 15.47 6.41 -22.18
CA VAL A 578 16.15 5.11 -22.36
C VAL A 578 17.22 5.16 -23.47
N ALA A 579 17.06 6.03 -24.48
CA ALA A 579 18.01 6.14 -25.58
C ALA A 579 19.33 6.83 -25.17
N GLU A 580 19.37 7.49 -24.01
CA GLU A 580 20.53 8.25 -23.51
C GLU A 580 21.00 7.76 -22.14
N HIS A 581 20.12 7.13 -21.36
CA HIS A 581 20.35 6.84 -19.96
C HIS A 581 20.04 5.38 -19.58
N GLU A 582 20.86 4.81 -18.70
CA GLU A 582 20.45 3.68 -17.87
C GLU A 582 19.48 4.20 -16.80
N ILE A 583 18.38 3.49 -16.56
CA ILE A 583 17.34 3.92 -15.61
C ILE A 583 17.10 2.81 -14.62
N ILE A 584 17.26 3.12 -13.34
CA ILE A 584 16.99 2.24 -12.21
C ILE A 584 15.98 2.92 -11.30
N SER A 585 15.03 2.18 -10.76
CA SER A 585 14.11 2.68 -9.76
C SER A 585 14.48 2.18 -8.36
N LEU A 586 14.28 3.01 -7.36
CA LEU A 586 14.45 2.64 -5.95
C LEU A 586 13.20 3.04 -5.15
N PRO A 587 12.85 2.26 -4.10
CA PRO A 587 11.87 2.69 -3.12
C PRO A 587 12.34 3.92 -2.30
N SER A 588 13.64 3.97 -1.97
CA SER A 588 14.33 5.09 -1.31
C SER A 588 15.84 4.90 -1.42
N ALA A 589 16.63 5.97 -1.29
CA ALA A 589 18.10 5.83 -1.24
C ALA A 589 18.54 5.02 -0.01
N SER A 590 17.85 5.21 1.12
CA SER A 590 18.09 4.52 2.39
C SER A 590 17.92 3.00 2.27
N THR A 591 16.91 2.52 1.54
CA THR A 591 16.72 1.07 1.35
C THR A 591 17.91 0.40 0.68
N LEU A 592 18.53 1.07 -0.30
CA LEU A 592 19.70 0.54 -0.98
C LEU A 592 20.93 0.46 -0.05
N ALA A 593 21.13 1.41 0.86
CA ALA A 593 22.24 1.32 1.82
C ALA A 593 22.11 0.08 2.72
N VAL A 594 20.90 -0.22 3.20
CA VAL A 594 20.66 -1.43 4.01
C VAL A 594 20.89 -2.68 3.17
N MET A 595 20.37 -2.73 1.93
CA MET A 595 20.62 -3.83 1.01
C MET A 595 22.12 -4.04 0.73
N ARG A 596 22.89 -2.97 0.48
CA ARG A 596 24.34 -3.06 0.26
C ARG A 596 25.08 -3.66 1.45
N LYS A 597 24.68 -3.32 2.67
CA LYS A 597 25.26 -3.90 3.88
C LYS A 597 24.95 -5.40 3.98
N GLU A 598 23.75 -5.84 3.59
CA GLU A 598 23.36 -7.26 3.55
C GLU A 598 24.09 -8.03 2.44
N LEU A 599 24.32 -7.40 1.29
CA LEU A 599 25.03 -8.00 0.16
C LEU A 599 26.56 -8.03 0.34
N ALA A 600 27.11 -7.22 1.27
CA ALA A 600 28.55 -7.14 1.50
C ALA A 600 29.14 -8.49 1.95
N GLY A 601 30.21 -8.93 1.29
CA GLY A 601 30.88 -10.20 1.62
C GLY A 601 30.14 -11.46 1.13
N ARG A 602 29.00 -11.31 0.45
CA ARG A 602 28.26 -12.44 -0.12
C ARG A 602 29.01 -13.09 -1.27
N LYS A 603 29.17 -14.40 -1.18
CA LYS A 603 29.71 -15.20 -2.29
C LYS A 603 28.65 -15.36 -3.37
N PRO A 604 28.99 -15.14 -4.66
CA PRO A 604 28.08 -15.44 -5.75
C PRO A 604 27.65 -16.90 -5.74
N ALA A 605 26.39 -17.15 -6.12
CA ALA A 605 25.89 -18.50 -6.23
C ALA A 605 26.64 -19.28 -7.33
N PRO A 606 26.86 -20.59 -7.17
CA PRO A 606 27.75 -21.37 -8.04
C PRO A 606 27.19 -21.63 -9.45
N LYS A 607 25.86 -21.63 -9.61
CA LYS A 607 25.16 -21.88 -10.88
C LYS A 607 24.62 -20.58 -11.48
N TRP A 608 24.41 -20.58 -12.78
CA TRP A 608 24.14 -19.34 -13.51
C TRP A 608 22.66 -18.96 -13.50
N LEU A 609 21.79 -19.81 -14.06
CA LEU A 609 20.43 -19.41 -14.39
C LEU A 609 19.41 -20.48 -14.02
N ALA A 610 18.35 -20.08 -13.33
CA ALA A 610 17.14 -20.88 -13.18
C ALA A 610 15.99 -20.25 -13.99
N VAL A 611 15.39 -21.05 -14.87
CA VAL A 611 14.21 -20.63 -15.65
C VAL A 611 13.00 -21.44 -15.21
N ILE A 612 11.99 -20.73 -14.71
CA ILE A 612 10.69 -21.25 -14.30
C ILE A 612 9.64 -20.67 -15.26
N ALA A 613 9.06 -21.48 -16.14
CA ALA A 613 8.22 -20.96 -17.22
C ALA A 613 7.19 -21.95 -17.78
N ASP A 614 6.20 -21.41 -18.50
CA ASP A 614 5.11 -22.16 -19.16
C ASP A 614 4.43 -23.20 -18.23
N PRO A 615 3.89 -22.81 -17.05
CA PRO A 615 3.20 -23.76 -16.18
C PRO A 615 1.90 -24.30 -16.78
N VAL A 616 1.37 -25.36 -16.16
CA VAL A 616 0.16 -26.07 -16.59
C VAL A 616 -0.99 -25.72 -15.65
N PHE A 617 -2.07 -25.14 -16.19
CA PHE A 617 -3.18 -24.66 -15.38
C PHE A 617 -4.44 -25.52 -15.45
N THR A 618 -4.65 -26.24 -16.57
CA THR A 618 -5.95 -26.89 -16.86
C THR A 618 -5.76 -28.29 -17.46
N ARG A 619 -6.73 -29.18 -17.24
CA ARG A 619 -6.71 -30.54 -17.82
C ARG A 619 -6.93 -30.54 -19.33
N GLY A 620 -7.51 -29.46 -19.88
CA GLY A 620 -7.71 -29.28 -21.31
C GLY A 620 -6.47 -28.82 -22.09
N ASP A 621 -5.34 -28.65 -21.40
CA ASP A 621 -4.05 -28.29 -21.99
C ASP A 621 -3.57 -29.37 -22.98
N GLU A 622 -2.99 -28.95 -24.10
CA GLU A 622 -2.48 -29.85 -25.14
C GLU A 622 -1.43 -30.85 -24.65
N ARG A 623 -0.72 -30.50 -23.57
CA ARG A 623 0.30 -31.36 -22.94
C ARG A 623 -0.29 -32.62 -22.31
N PHE A 624 -1.58 -32.65 -22.01
CA PHE A 624 -2.28 -33.87 -21.64
C PHE A 624 -2.72 -34.70 -22.86
N LYS A 625 -3.00 -34.07 -24.00
CA LYS A 625 -3.41 -34.73 -25.26
C LYS A 625 -2.26 -35.51 -25.93
N LEU A 626 -1.01 -35.10 -25.69
CA LEU A 626 0.18 -35.80 -26.21
C LEU A 626 0.47 -37.14 -25.49
N LYS A 627 -0.03 -37.35 -24.26
CA LYS A 627 0.09 -38.65 -23.56
C LYS A 627 -0.86 -39.72 -24.10
N THR A 628 -2.00 -39.34 -24.68
CA THR A 628 -2.98 -40.28 -25.26
C THR A 628 -2.67 -40.67 -26.71
N LEU A 629 -1.77 -39.97 -27.40
CA LEU A 629 -1.36 -40.27 -28.79
C LEU A 629 -0.13 -41.20 -28.89
N SER A 630 0.45 -41.66 -27.78
CA SER A 630 1.48 -42.71 -27.76
C SER A 630 0.91 -44.12 -27.55
N ILE A 631 -0.40 -44.31 -27.74
CA ILE A 631 -1.03 -45.63 -27.82
C ILE A 631 -1.89 -45.63 -29.10
N ASN A 632 -1.41 -46.36 -30.11
CA ASN A 632 -2.03 -46.69 -31.41
C ASN A 632 -1.85 -45.73 -32.61
N ASP A 633 -0.84 -46.08 -33.41
CA ASP A 633 -0.80 -46.26 -34.87
C ASP A 633 -1.74 -45.53 -35.85
N LYS A 634 -1.07 -45.07 -36.93
CA LYS A 634 -1.49 -44.70 -38.30
C LYS A 634 -2.07 -43.30 -38.51
N ALA A 635 -1.17 -42.42 -38.96
CA ALA A 635 -1.48 -41.22 -39.71
C ALA A 635 -2.10 -41.54 -41.09
N PRO A 636 -3.06 -40.75 -41.57
CA PRO A 636 -3.22 -40.49 -43.00
C PRO A 636 -2.62 -39.13 -43.38
N ALA A 637 -2.16 -39.06 -44.63
CA ALA A 637 -1.48 -37.94 -45.29
C ALA A 637 -2.37 -36.67 -45.45
N PRO A 638 -1.78 -35.49 -45.76
CA PRO A 638 -2.46 -34.19 -45.66
C PRO A 638 -3.38 -33.92 -46.86
N ALA A 639 -4.60 -33.49 -46.59
CA ALA A 639 -5.50 -32.95 -47.61
C ALA A 639 -5.19 -31.47 -47.86
N GLU A 640 -5.12 -31.13 -49.15
CA GLU A 640 -4.75 -29.82 -49.70
C GLU A 640 -5.73 -28.70 -49.34
N ALA A 641 -5.17 -27.49 -49.36
CA ALA A 641 -5.78 -26.22 -49.00
C ALA A 641 -6.98 -25.85 -49.89
N SER A 642 -8.04 -25.35 -49.25
CA SER A 642 -8.95 -24.39 -49.88
C SER A 642 -8.80 -23.03 -49.20
N ALA A 643 -8.48 -22.04 -50.01
CA ALA A 643 -8.24 -20.66 -49.63
C ALA A 643 -9.54 -19.99 -49.16
N GLY A 644 -9.51 -19.53 -47.91
CA GLY A 644 -10.54 -18.69 -47.32
C GLY A 644 -10.00 -18.12 -46.02
N SER A 645 -9.59 -16.85 -46.05
CA SER A 645 -8.98 -16.06 -44.98
C SER A 645 -9.48 -16.39 -43.58
N ARG A 646 -8.80 -17.31 -42.88
CA ARG A 646 -8.90 -17.49 -41.43
C ARG A 646 -7.65 -16.89 -40.81
N SER A 647 -7.81 -15.69 -40.29
CA SER A 647 -6.83 -14.99 -39.47
C SER A 647 -6.29 -15.91 -38.37
N VAL A 648 -4.97 -15.89 -38.20
CA VAL A 648 -4.18 -16.58 -37.14
C VAL A 648 -4.66 -16.23 -35.71
N VAL A 649 -5.57 -15.25 -35.58
CA VAL A 649 -6.17 -14.82 -34.32
C VAL A 649 -7.23 -15.81 -33.77
N HIS A 650 -7.88 -16.63 -34.60
CA HIS A 650 -8.90 -17.58 -34.10
C HIS A 650 -8.36 -18.91 -33.55
N MET A 651 -7.05 -19.19 -33.63
CA MET A 651 -6.45 -20.31 -32.89
C MET A 651 -6.15 -19.97 -31.41
N ALA A 652 -6.24 -18.69 -31.02
CA ALA A 652 -6.00 -18.26 -29.64
C ALA A 652 -7.24 -18.34 -28.74
N GLU A 653 -8.41 -18.68 -29.28
CA GLU A 653 -9.69 -18.76 -28.55
C GLU A 653 -10.07 -20.17 -28.11
N SER A 654 -9.30 -21.21 -28.47
CA SER A 654 -9.62 -22.63 -28.18
C SER A 654 -8.84 -23.23 -26.99
N GLY A 655 -8.11 -22.41 -26.23
CA GLY A 655 -7.40 -22.86 -25.04
C GLY A 655 -8.31 -23.01 -23.83
N ALA A 656 -8.20 -24.11 -23.10
CA ALA A 656 -8.91 -24.29 -21.83
C ALA A 656 -8.47 -23.22 -20.81
N THR A 657 -9.42 -22.44 -20.31
CA THR A 657 -9.24 -21.39 -19.30
C THR A 657 -9.67 -21.88 -17.92
N VAL A 658 -9.10 -21.31 -16.87
CA VAL A 658 -9.62 -21.44 -15.50
C VAL A 658 -9.92 -20.05 -14.96
N THR A 659 -11.13 -19.86 -14.43
CA THR A 659 -11.57 -18.59 -13.87
C THR A 659 -11.60 -18.67 -12.34
N PHE A 660 -10.96 -17.70 -11.69
CA PHE A 660 -10.86 -17.52 -10.26
C PHE A 660 -11.48 -16.17 -9.88
N GLY A 661 -12.75 -16.16 -9.49
CA GLY A 661 -13.49 -14.92 -9.27
C GLY A 661 -13.51 -14.04 -10.53
N LYS A 662 -12.85 -12.88 -10.48
CA LYS A 662 -12.70 -11.96 -11.63
C LYS A 662 -11.51 -12.29 -12.55
N PHE A 663 -10.60 -13.18 -12.14
CA PHE A 663 -9.36 -13.47 -12.86
C PHE A 663 -9.51 -14.68 -13.76
N THR A 664 -9.12 -14.58 -15.03
CA THR A 664 -9.12 -15.72 -15.96
C THR A 664 -7.68 -16.08 -16.32
N ILE A 665 -7.26 -17.27 -15.94
CA ILE A 665 -5.92 -17.80 -16.21
C ILE A 665 -5.99 -18.69 -17.45
N ARG A 666 -5.10 -18.40 -18.40
CA ARG A 666 -4.91 -19.16 -19.64
C ARG A 666 -3.43 -19.44 -19.85
N ARG A 667 -3.10 -20.48 -20.61
CA ARG A 667 -1.70 -20.72 -21.01
C ARG A 667 -1.15 -19.52 -21.78
N LEU A 668 0.10 -19.17 -21.51
CA LEU A 668 0.87 -18.14 -22.21
C LEU A 668 1.92 -18.83 -23.09
N PRO A 669 1.60 -19.20 -24.35
CA PRO A 669 2.46 -20.06 -25.16
C PRO A 669 3.82 -19.44 -25.48
N TYR A 670 3.96 -18.10 -25.50
CA TYR A 670 5.26 -17.50 -25.77
C TYR A 670 6.21 -17.54 -24.57
N THR A 671 5.73 -17.80 -23.34
CA THR A 671 6.61 -18.08 -22.19
C THR A 671 7.48 -19.33 -22.41
N ARG A 672 7.00 -20.31 -23.19
CA ARG A 672 7.83 -21.45 -23.64
C ARG A 672 8.97 -21.00 -24.54
N GLN A 673 8.65 -20.14 -25.50
CA GLN A 673 9.59 -19.66 -26.50
C GLN A 673 10.64 -18.75 -25.84
N GLU A 674 10.20 -17.88 -24.92
CA GLU A 674 11.04 -17.07 -24.06
C GLU A 674 12.04 -17.93 -23.30
N ALA A 675 11.56 -18.93 -22.55
CA ALA A 675 12.42 -19.84 -21.80
C ALA A 675 13.43 -20.58 -22.68
N ALA A 676 12.99 -21.10 -23.84
CA ALA A 676 13.87 -21.79 -24.78
C ALA A 676 14.97 -20.87 -25.31
N ARG A 677 14.64 -19.63 -25.67
CA ARG A 677 15.60 -18.64 -26.18
C ARG A 677 16.59 -18.20 -25.12
N ILE A 678 16.15 -17.99 -23.88
CA ILE A 678 17.03 -17.64 -22.76
C ILE A 678 17.98 -18.81 -22.45
N LEU A 679 17.46 -20.03 -22.34
CA LEU A 679 18.26 -21.22 -22.04
C LEU A 679 19.29 -21.54 -23.14
N ALA A 680 19.00 -21.20 -24.40
CA ALA A 680 19.94 -21.36 -25.51
C ALA A 680 21.16 -20.43 -25.43
N ILE A 681 21.07 -19.32 -24.68
CA ILE A 681 22.15 -18.34 -24.51
C ILE A 681 23.11 -18.76 -23.39
N SER A 682 22.64 -19.51 -22.39
CA SER A 682 23.41 -19.89 -21.20
C SER A 682 23.99 -21.31 -21.29
N PRO A 683 25.21 -21.60 -20.77
CA PRO A 683 25.80 -22.94 -20.79
C PRO A 683 24.92 -24.00 -20.10
N ALA A 684 24.54 -25.06 -20.84
CA ALA A 684 23.50 -26.02 -20.43
C ALA A 684 23.75 -26.72 -19.07
N ARG A 685 25.01 -26.98 -18.69
CA ARG A 685 25.35 -27.70 -17.45
C ARG A 685 25.14 -26.89 -16.17
N ALA A 686 24.88 -25.58 -16.27
CA ALA A 686 24.75 -24.68 -15.13
C ALA A 686 23.32 -24.15 -14.93
N ASN A 687 22.34 -24.65 -15.67
CA ASN A 687 20.98 -24.10 -15.67
C ASN A 687 19.94 -25.04 -15.04
N LEU A 688 19.01 -24.49 -14.26
CA LEU A 688 17.76 -25.16 -13.92
C LEU A 688 16.72 -24.88 -15.01
N ARG A 689 16.11 -25.94 -15.52
CA ARG A 689 14.99 -25.90 -16.45
C ARG A 689 13.73 -26.43 -15.78
N ALA A 690 12.95 -25.55 -15.18
CA ALA A 690 11.66 -25.86 -14.57
C ALA A 690 10.55 -25.40 -15.51
N LEU A 691 10.13 -26.28 -16.43
CA LEU A 691 9.04 -26.01 -17.37
C LEU A 691 7.85 -26.93 -17.07
N ASP A 692 6.69 -26.61 -17.64
CA ASP A 692 5.51 -27.48 -17.55
C ASP A 692 5.12 -27.75 -16.09
N PHE A 693 4.78 -28.99 -15.78
CA PHE A 693 4.49 -29.49 -14.44
C PHE A 693 5.60 -29.21 -13.43
N ASN A 694 6.86 -29.11 -13.87
CA ASN A 694 8.00 -28.80 -12.99
C ASN A 694 8.16 -27.31 -12.70
N ALA A 695 7.49 -26.42 -13.45
CA ALA A 695 7.30 -25.03 -13.06
C ALA A 695 6.27 -24.94 -11.91
N SER A 696 6.60 -25.53 -10.76
CA SER A 696 5.69 -25.75 -9.63
C SER A 696 6.17 -25.01 -8.38
N ARG A 697 5.24 -24.80 -7.45
CA ARG A 697 5.55 -24.22 -6.13
C ARG A 697 6.59 -25.05 -5.39
N ALA A 698 6.50 -26.38 -5.46
CA ALA A 698 7.48 -27.27 -4.82
C ALA A 698 8.91 -27.04 -5.34
N THR A 699 9.09 -26.83 -6.64
CA THR A 699 10.40 -26.51 -7.23
C THR A 699 10.95 -25.19 -6.70
N VAL A 700 10.12 -24.14 -6.63
CA VAL A 700 10.54 -22.81 -6.20
C VAL A 700 10.84 -22.76 -4.70
N MET A 701 10.03 -23.46 -3.89
CA MET A 701 10.22 -23.55 -2.43
C MET A 701 11.35 -24.49 -2.02
N SER A 702 11.91 -25.26 -2.96
CA SER A 702 13.08 -26.08 -2.69
C SER A 702 14.33 -25.21 -2.43
N ASN A 703 15.33 -25.78 -1.75
CA ASN A 703 16.62 -25.10 -1.59
C ASN A 703 17.42 -24.98 -2.90
N ALA A 704 16.93 -25.51 -4.03
CA ALA A 704 17.67 -25.51 -5.29
C ALA A 704 17.94 -24.09 -5.83
N LEU A 705 16.99 -23.15 -5.66
CA LEU A 705 17.17 -21.78 -6.15
C LEU A 705 18.31 -21.03 -5.46
N LYS A 706 18.77 -21.50 -4.30
CA LYS A 706 19.93 -20.94 -3.59
C LYS A 706 21.24 -21.08 -4.35
N GLU A 707 21.29 -21.98 -5.32
CA GLU A 707 22.50 -22.22 -6.09
C GLU A 707 22.62 -21.31 -7.32
N TYR A 708 21.59 -20.54 -7.68
CA TYR A 708 21.54 -19.81 -8.95
C TYR A 708 21.69 -18.30 -8.78
N ARG A 709 22.53 -17.70 -9.64
CA ARG A 709 22.77 -16.24 -9.66
C ARG A 709 21.59 -15.48 -10.24
N TYR A 710 20.97 -16.03 -11.29
CA TYR A 710 19.87 -15.40 -12.01
C TYR A 710 18.62 -16.27 -11.95
N LEU A 711 17.50 -15.70 -11.56
CA LEU A 711 16.21 -16.36 -11.54
C LEU A 711 15.29 -15.68 -12.54
N HIS A 712 14.65 -16.46 -13.39
CA HIS A 712 13.71 -15.96 -14.39
C HIS A 712 12.37 -16.69 -14.27
N PHE A 713 11.32 -15.92 -14.08
CA PHE A 713 9.96 -16.42 -13.98
C PHE A 713 9.11 -15.89 -15.13
N ALA A 714 8.66 -16.77 -16.02
CA ALA A 714 7.76 -16.42 -17.13
C ALA A 714 6.40 -17.11 -16.92
N THR A 715 5.51 -16.42 -16.20
CA THR A 715 4.19 -16.95 -15.80
C THR A 715 3.17 -15.83 -15.52
N HIS A 716 2.01 -16.11 -14.93
CA HIS A 716 1.08 -15.10 -14.46
C HIS A 716 1.45 -14.56 -13.08
N GLY A 717 1.30 -13.24 -12.90
CA GLY A 717 1.23 -12.60 -11.60
C GLY A 717 -0.24 -12.34 -11.25
N LEU A 718 -0.61 -12.60 -10.01
CA LEU A 718 -1.88 -12.25 -9.40
C LEU A 718 -1.61 -11.12 -8.42
N LEU A 719 -2.19 -9.95 -8.67
CA LEU A 719 -2.18 -8.83 -7.75
C LEU A 719 -3.52 -8.77 -7.02
N ASP A 720 -3.46 -8.81 -5.70
CA ASP A 720 -4.60 -8.56 -4.83
C ASP A 720 -4.40 -7.19 -4.14
N SER A 721 -5.16 -6.20 -4.59
CA SER A 721 -5.09 -4.83 -4.07
C SER A 721 -5.80 -4.67 -2.72
N GLU A 722 -6.71 -5.59 -2.38
CA GLU A 722 -7.40 -5.60 -1.09
C GLU A 722 -6.47 -6.20 -0.03
N ASN A 723 -5.90 -7.36 -0.35
CA ASN A 723 -4.97 -8.12 0.50
C ASN A 723 -3.62 -8.34 -0.20
N PRO A 724 -2.67 -7.38 -0.12
CA PRO A 724 -1.38 -7.47 -0.81
C PRO A 724 -0.58 -8.75 -0.50
N GLY A 725 -0.75 -9.33 0.69
CA GLY A 725 -0.13 -10.62 1.08
C GLY A 725 -0.61 -11.81 0.23
N LEU A 726 -1.85 -11.77 -0.27
CA LEU A 726 -2.41 -12.79 -1.16
C LEU A 726 -1.98 -12.64 -2.62
N SER A 727 -1.27 -11.55 -2.96
CA SER A 727 -0.64 -11.44 -4.28
C SER A 727 0.33 -12.60 -4.48
N ALA A 728 0.28 -13.22 -5.65
CA ALA A 728 0.98 -14.47 -5.90
C ALA A 728 1.49 -14.57 -7.32
N MET A 729 2.56 -15.33 -7.51
CA MET A 729 2.89 -15.86 -8.83
C MET A 729 2.19 -17.20 -9.02
N VAL A 730 1.58 -17.39 -10.18
CA VAL A 730 0.84 -18.62 -10.47
C VAL A 730 1.77 -19.59 -11.18
N LEU A 731 2.00 -20.74 -10.57
CA LEU A 731 2.79 -21.85 -11.08
C LEU A 731 1.83 -22.98 -11.50
N SER A 732 2.38 -24.15 -11.83
CA SER A 732 1.56 -25.28 -12.27
C SER A 732 0.52 -25.66 -11.21
N LEU A 733 -0.74 -25.67 -11.62
CA LEU A 733 -1.90 -26.05 -10.81
C LEU A 733 -2.24 -27.53 -10.93
N LEU A 734 -1.57 -28.23 -11.85
CA LEU A 734 -1.72 -29.66 -12.08
C LEU A 734 -0.35 -30.33 -12.07
N ASP A 735 -0.28 -31.56 -11.58
CA ASP A 735 0.87 -32.45 -11.72
C ASP A 735 0.83 -33.21 -13.08
N GLU A 736 1.86 -34.03 -13.34
CA GLU A 736 1.97 -34.80 -14.59
C GLU A 736 0.87 -35.87 -14.77
N GLN A 737 0.20 -36.25 -13.68
CA GLN A 737 -0.92 -37.19 -13.63
C GLN A 737 -2.26 -36.46 -13.80
N GLY A 738 -2.26 -35.12 -13.83
CA GLY A 738 -3.46 -34.29 -13.94
C GLY A 738 -4.18 -34.08 -12.61
N ASN A 739 -3.55 -34.40 -11.48
CA ASN A 739 -4.11 -34.11 -10.17
C ASN A 739 -3.91 -32.62 -9.84
N PRO A 740 -4.90 -31.97 -9.21
CA PRO A 740 -4.74 -30.62 -8.66
C PRO A 740 -3.59 -30.52 -7.66
N GLN A 741 -2.79 -29.47 -7.79
CA GLN A 741 -1.77 -29.07 -6.83
C GLN A 741 -1.83 -27.56 -6.57
N ASP A 742 -1.25 -27.11 -5.46
CA ASP A 742 -1.15 -25.70 -5.14
C ASP A 742 -0.02 -25.03 -5.93
N GLY A 743 -0.38 -24.19 -6.89
CA GLY A 743 0.54 -23.43 -7.73
C GLY A 743 0.73 -21.98 -7.29
N PHE A 744 0.10 -21.49 -6.23
CA PHE A 744 0.18 -20.07 -5.87
C PHE A 744 1.39 -19.81 -4.97
N LEU A 745 2.44 -19.19 -5.52
CA LEU A 745 3.59 -18.71 -4.75
C LEU A 745 3.30 -17.29 -4.24
N ARG A 746 2.92 -17.15 -2.98
CA ARG A 746 2.44 -15.88 -2.41
C ARG A 746 3.57 -14.95 -1.97
N ALA A 747 3.25 -13.65 -1.84
CA ALA A 747 4.22 -12.63 -1.45
C ALA A 747 4.85 -12.91 -0.08
N ASP A 748 4.06 -13.38 0.89
CA ASP A 748 4.51 -13.74 2.23
C ASP A 748 5.46 -14.95 2.27
N GLU A 749 5.24 -15.91 1.37
CA GLU A 749 6.14 -17.05 1.18
C GLU A 749 7.46 -16.62 0.55
N ILE A 750 7.40 -15.73 -0.44
CA ILE A 750 8.59 -15.16 -1.09
C ILE A 750 9.45 -14.43 -0.06
N TYR A 751 8.85 -13.67 0.87
CA TYR A 751 9.62 -13.02 1.94
C TYR A 751 10.49 -14.03 2.70
N ASN A 752 9.98 -15.24 2.97
CA ASN A 752 10.72 -16.23 3.74
C ASN A 752 11.76 -17.02 2.92
N LEU A 753 11.88 -16.78 1.62
CA LEU A 753 12.97 -17.35 0.82
C LEU A 753 14.29 -16.70 1.19
N LYS A 754 15.38 -17.47 1.08
CA LYS A 754 16.76 -16.96 1.19
C LYS A 754 17.43 -17.15 -0.15
N LEU A 755 17.29 -16.15 -1.02
CA LEU A 755 17.74 -16.17 -2.41
C LEU A 755 19.04 -15.36 -2.52
N PRO A 756 20.20 -16.03 -2.69
CA PRO A 756 21.44 -15.36 -3.01
C PRO A 756 21.50 -14.92 -4.48
N ALA A 757 20.36 -14.64 -5.11
CA ALA A 757 20.24 -14.18 -6.48
C ALA A 757 20.79 -12.75 -6.68
N GLU A 758 21.62 -12.59 -7.71
CA GLU A 758 22.09 -11.30 -8.19
C GLU A 758 21.05 -10.59 -9.06
N LEU A 759 20.09 -11.32 -9.65
CA LEU A 759 18.97 -10.77 -10.42
C LEU A 759 17.79 -11.74 -10.38
N VAL A 760 16.60 -11.19 -10.11
CA VAL A 760 15.33 -11.87 -10.33
C VAL A 760 14.56 -11.15 -11.43
N VAL A 761 14.10 -11.87 -12.44
CA VAL A 761 13.26 -11.33 -13.52
C VAL A 761 11.86 -11.90 -13.38
N LEU A 762 10.89 -11.03 -13.12
CA LEU A 762 9.47 -11.35 -13.09
C LEU A 762 8.86 -10.99 -14.45
N SER A 763 9.00 -11.93 -15.40
CA SER A 763 8.38 -11.86 -16.74
C SER A 763 6.92 -12.31 -16.67
N ALA A 764 6.17 -11.64 -15.79
CA ALA A 764 4.79 -11.95 -15.47
C ALA A 764 3.98 -10.66 -15.45
N CYS A 765 2.72 -10.73 -15.89
CA CYS A 765 1.85 -9.55 -16.02
C CYS A 765 1.69 -8.83 -14.67
N GLN A 766 1.82 -7.49 -14.68
CA GLN A 766 1.56 -6.61 -13.52
C GLN A 766 2.37 -6.94 -12.25
N THR A 767 3.57 -7.51 -12.38
CA THR A 767 4.37 -7.93 -11.21
C THR A 767 5.10 -6.81 -10.48
N GLY A 768 5.27 -5.67 -11.13
CA GLY A 768 5.78 -4.45 -10.54
C GLY A 768 4.71 -3.58 -9.89
N LEU A 769 3.43 -3.92 -10.08
CA LEU A 769 2.31 -3.22 -9.46
C LEU A 769 2.03 -3.79 -8.07
N GLY A 770 1.65 -2.88 -7.17
CA GLY A 770 1.30 -3.17 -5.78
C GLY A 770 0.20 -2.23 -5.31
N LYS A 771 -0.29 -2.45 -4.09
CA LYS A 771 -1.11 -1.42 -3.42
C LYS A 771 -0.20 -0.25 -3.08
N GLU A 772 -0.52 0.93 -3.57
CA GLU A 772 0.14 2.15 -3.12
C GLU A 772 -0.32 2.42 -1.68
N ILE A 773 0.63 2.42 -0.75
CA ILE A 773 0.40 2.86 0.63
C ILE A 773 1.16 4.17 0.80
N LYS A 774 0.45 5.23 1.23
CA LYS A 774 1.03 6.57 1.39
C LYS A 774 2.22 6.51 2.36
N GLY A 775 3.39 7.00 1.94
CA GLY A 775 4.63 6.91 2.72
C GLY A 775 5.31 5.54 2.71
N GLU A 776 4.73 4.52 2.10
CA GLU A 776 5.40 3.25 1.89
C GLU A 776 5.78 3.07 0.44
N GLY A 777 4.99 3.56 -0.52
CA GLY A 777 5.13 3.32 -1.95
C GLY A 777 4.39 2.05 -2.41
N LEU A 778 4.77 1.48 -3.54
CA LEU A 778 4.17 0.24 -4.07
C LEU A 778 4.55 -0.98 -3.23
N VAL A 779 3.57 -1.59 -2.57
CA VAL A 779 3.72 -2.84 -1.80
C VAL A 779 3.24 -4.02 -2.64
N GLY A 780 4.15 -4.95 -2.99
CA GLY A 780 3.87 -6.09 -3.87
C GLY A 780 5.03 -7.09 -3.96
N LEU A 781 4.98 -7.97 -4.97
CA LEU A 781 5.93 -9.09 -5.16
C LEU A 781 7.39 -8.64 -5.27
N THR A 782 7.66 -7.45 -5.82
CA THR A 782 9.02 -6.90 -5.96
C THR A 782 9.74 -6.78 -4.61
N ARG A 783 9.05 -6.27 -3.58
CA ARG A 783 9.61 -6.17 -2.23
C ARG A 783 9.88 -7.56 -1.65
N GLY A 784 9.00 -8.52 -1.95
CA GLY A 784 9.16 -9.95 -1.65
C GLY A 784 10.56 -10.44 -1.99
N PHE A 785 10.93 -10.31 -3.26
CA PHE A 785 12.22 -10.79 -3.75
C PHE A 785 13.42 -10.00 -3.23
N MET A 786 13.29 -8.68 -3.05
CA MET A 786 14.36 -7.88 -2.46
C MET A 786 14.65 -8.31 -1.02
N TYR A 787 13.61 -8.48 -0.21
CA TYR A 787 13.73 -8.98 1.16
C TYR A 787 14.24 -10.43 1.21
N ALA A 788 13.87 -11.26 0.23
CA ALA A 788 14.42 -12.61 0.10
C ALA A 788 15.94 -12.61 -0.18
N GLY A 789 16.55 -11.45 -0.45
CA GLY A 789 17.98 -11.28 -0.69
C GLY A 789 18.34 -11.07 -2.15
N ALA A 790 17.38 -10.89 -3.06
CA ALA A 790 17.69 -10.52 -4.43
C ALA A 790 18.35 -9.13 -4.48
N ALA A 791 19.53 -9.02 -5.09
CA ALA A 791 20.22 -7.74 -5.18
C ALA A 791 19.42 -6.70 -6.01
N ARG A 792 18.72 -7.19 -7.03
CA ARG A 792 17.88 -6.39 -7.93
C ARG A 792 16.79 -7.26 -8.56
N VAL A 793 15.71 -6.62 -8.97
CA VAL A 793 14.55 -7.27 -9.58
C VAL A 793 14.14 -6.50 -10.83
N VAL A 794 13.88 -7.21 -11.93
CA VAL A 794 13.24 -6.65 -13.13
C VAL A 794 11.78 -7.08 -13.13
N VAL A 795 10.87 -6.10 -13.21
CA VAL A 795 9.41 -6.31 -13.07
C VAL A 795 8.63 -5.55 -14.11
N SER A 796 7.42 -6.00 -14.43
CA SER A 796 6.53 -5.32 -15.39
C SER A 796 5.52 -4.41 -14.69
N LEU A 797 5.37 -3.17 -15.16
CA LEU A 797 4.41 -2.20 -14.62
C LEU A 797 2.97 -2.39 -15.13
N TRP A 798 2.73 -3.26 -16.13
CA TRP A 798 1.38 -3.55 -16.63
C TRP A 798 1.30 -4.95 -17.24
N SER A 799 0.12 -5.31 -17.77
CA SER A 799 -0.06 -6.56 -18.50
C SER A 799 0.63 -6.47 -19.87
N VAL A 800 1.72 -7.21 -20.02
CA VAL A 800 2.57 -7.13 -21.22
C VAL A 800 2.09 -8.07 -22.32
N ASN A 801 2.43 -7.73 -23.57
CA ASN A 801 2.21 -8.64 -24.69
C ASN A 801 3.20 -9.83 -24.61
N ASP A 802 2.68 -11.05 -24.56
CA ASP A 802 3.45 -12.29 -24.42
C ASP A 802 4.56 -12.44 -25.48
N LYS A 803 4.23 -12.18 -26.76
CA LYS A 803 5.21 -12.26 -27.88
C LYS A 803 6.30 -11.19 -27.78
N ALA A 804 5.92 -9.93 -27.52
CA ALA A 804 6.88 -8.83 -27.38
C ALA A 804 7.81 -9.07 -26.18
N THR A 805 7.29 -9.62 -25.10
CA THR A 805 8.04 -9.96 -23.89
C THR A 805 9.10 -11.03 -24.16
N ALA A 806 8.73 -12.10 -24.87
CA ALA A 806 9.69 -13.13 -25.29
C ALA A 806 10.83 -12.57 -26.15
N ASP A 807 10.54 -11.59 -27.02
CA ASP A 807 11.55 -10.87 -27.81
C ASP A 807 12.44 -9.97 -26.94
N LEU A 808 11.86 -9.19 -26.02
CA LEU A 808 12.60 -8.31 -25.12
C LEU A 808 13.55 -9.12 -24.22
N MET A 809 13.04 -10.17 -23.59
CA MET A 809 13.81 -10.96 -22.61
C MET A 809 14.91 -11.77 -23.27
N ALA A 810 14.69 -12.31 -24.47
CA ALA A 810 15.76 -12.94 -25.23
C ALA A 810 16.90 -11.94 -25.55
N ARG A 811 16.56 -10.71 -25.96
CA ARG A 811 17.55 -9.64 -26.21
C ARG A 811 18.26 -9.24 -24.92
N PHE A 812 17.52 -9.07 -23.82
CA PHE A 812 18.05 -8.73 -22.51
C PHE A 812 19.11 -9.74 -22.06
N TYR A 813 18.78 -11.03 -22.06
CA TYR A 813 19.71 -12.09 -21.68
C TYR A 813 20.87 -12.24 -22.66
N GLN A 814 20.66 -11.98 -23.95
CA GLN A 814 21.73 -11.93 -24.95
C GLN A 814 22.76 -10.85 -24.59
N LYS A 815 22.29 -9.62 -24.31
CA LYS A 815 23.17 -8.51 -23.91
C LYS A 815 23.88 -8.78 -22.59
N MET A 816 23.18 -9.40 -21.64
CA MET A 816 23.72 -9.66 -20.31
C MET A 816 24.73 -10.81 -20.29
N LEU A 817 24.36 -11.98 -20.79
CA LEU A 817 25.16 -13.20 -20.66
C LEU A 817 26.18 -13.38 -21.77
N LYS A 818 25.90 -12.91 -23.00
CA LYS A 818 26.84 -13.05 -24.13
C LYS A 818 27.67 -11.80 -24.35
N ASP A 819 27.06 -10.62 -24.34
CA ASP A 819 27.76 -9.36 -24.57
C ASP A 819 28.39 -8.78 -23.28
N GLY A 820 28.13 -9.42 -22.12
CA GLY A 820 28.72 -9.05 -20.82
C GLY A 820 28.23 -7.72 -20.25
N GLN A 821 27.10 -7.21 -20.71
CA GLN A 821 26.54 -5.96 -20.21
C GLN A 821 25.94 -6.15 -18.80
N PRO A 822 26.14 -5.18 -17.87
CA PRO A 822 25.41 -5.16 -16.60
C PRO A 822 23.89 -5.15 -16.83
N PRO A 823 23.07 -5.68 -15.90
CA PRO A 823 21.62 -5.78 -16.07
C PRO A 823 20.92 -4.48 -16.51
N ALA A 824 21.26 -3.32 -15.92
CA ALA A 824 20.65 -2.05 -16.32
C ALA A 824 20.98 -1.67 -17.78
N ALA A 825 22.24 -1.83 -18.19
CA ALA A 825 22.69 -1.58 -19.56
C ALA A 825 22.07 -2.58 -20.57
N ALA A 826 21.99 -3.86 -20.18
CA ALA A 826 21.38 -4.90 -20.99
C ALA A 826 19.88 -4.64 -21.25
N LEU A 827 19.13 -4.25 -20.21
CA LEU A 827 17.71 -3.94 -20.33
C LEU A 827 17.50 -2.73 -21.25
N ARG A 828 18.26 -1.66 -21.03
CA ARG A 828 18.26 -0.47 -21.88
C ARG A 828 18.55 -0.81 -23.34
N SER A 829 19.60 -1.58 -23.61
CA SER A 829 19.96 -2.01 -24.97
C SER A 829 18.84 -2.81 -25.65
N ALA A 830 18.20 -3.73 -24.92
CA ALA A 830 17.06 -4.49 -25.42
C ALA A 830 15.85 -3.59 -25.73
N GLN A 831 15.55 -2.63 -24.85
CA GLN A 831 14.47 -1.65 -25.05
C GLN A 831 14.70 -0.77 -26.28
N ILE A 832 15.93 -0.28 -26.48
CA ILE A 832 16.29 0.51 -27.68
C ILE A 832 16.13 -0.32 -28.95
N GLU A 833 16.54 -1.60 -28.94
CA GLU A 833 16.38 -2.48 -30.09
C GLU A 833 14.90 -2.77 -30.42
N MET A 834 14.02 -2.83 -29.41
CA MET A 834 12.58 -2.95 -29.63
C MET A 834 11.98 -1.65 -30.15
N TRP A 835 12.33 -0.52 -29.55
CA TRP A 835 11.84 0.80 -29.97
C TRP A 835 12.15 1.11 -31.45
N LYS A 836 13.30 0.66 -31.96
CA LYS A 836 13.68 0.82 -33.37
C LYS A 836 12.89 -0.05 -34.36
N GLN A 837 12.15 -1.05 -33.88
CA GLN A 837 11.35 -1.93 -34.74
C GLN A 837 9.92 -1.42 -34.88
N LYS A 838 9.46 -1.21 -36.11
CA LYS A 838 8.10 -0.68 -36.39
C LYS A 838 6.97 -1.44 -35.68
N GLN A 839 7.07 -2.76 -35.58
CA GLN A 839 6.07 -3.59 -34.88
C GLN A 839 6.02 -3.37 -33.36
N TRP A 840 7.12 -2.91 -32.76
CA TRP A 840 7.29 -2.76 -31.31
C TRP A 840 7.59 -1.32 -30.88
N GLN A 841 7.43 -0.35 -31.78
CA GLN A 841 7.88 1.02 -31.57
C GLN A 841 7.17 1.69 -30.37
N SER A 842 5.89 1.39 -30.17
CA SER A 842 5.10 1.94 -29.04
C SER A 842 5.73 1.55 -27.69
N PRO A 843 5.87 2.51 -26.74
CA PRO A 843 6.38 2.25 -25.40
C PRO A 843 5.67 1.12 -24.64
N TYR A 844 4.41 0.84 -25.00
CA TYR A 844 3.65 -0.29 -24.46
C TYR A 844 4.42 -1.63 -24.50
N TYR A 845 5.24 -1.86 -25.53
CA TYR A 845 5.93 -3.15 -25.73
C TYR A 845 7.27 -3.28 -25.01
N TRP A 846 7.94 -2.16 -24.68
CA TRP A 846 9.31 -2.20 -24.17
C TRP A 846 9.49 -1.44 -22.85
N ALA A 847 8.70 -0.41 -22.57
CA ALA A 847 8.83 0.42 -21.37
C ALA A 847 8.24 -0.23 -20.11
N ALA A 848 7.50 -1.34 -20.26
CA ALA A 848 6.84 -2.02 -19.16
C ALA A 848 7.82 -2.52 -18.10
N PHE A 849 9.02 -2.96 -18.54
CA PHE A 849 9.99 -3.57 -17.67
C PHE A 849 10.91 -2.52 -17.06
N VAL A 850 10.91 -2.47 -15.73
CA VAL A 850 11.78 -1.58 -14.94
C VAL A 850 12.69 -2.43 -14.05
N LEU A 851 13.94 -1.98 -13.90
CA LEU A 851 14.88 -2.57 -12.98
C LEU A 851 14.83 -1.81 -11.65
N GLN A 852 14.67 -2.55 -10.55
CA GLN A 852 14.68 -2.00 -9.21
C GLN A 852 15.78 -2.63 -8.34
N GLY A 853 16.49 -1.84 -7.54
CA GLY A 853 17.51 -2.30 -6.59
C GLY A 853 18.95 -1.94 -6.98
N GLU A 854 19.91 -2.80 -6.61
CA GLU A 854 21.35 -2.57 -6.82
C GLU A 854 21.71 -2.49 -8.31
N TRP A 855 22.54 -1.52 -8.69
CA TRP A 855 23.04 -1.36 -10.07
C TRP A 855 24.55 -1.56 -10.22
N ARG A 856 25.29 -1.57 -9.11
CA ARG A 856 26.74 -1.79 -9.11
C ARG A 856 27.10 -3.24 -9.40
#